data_AF-A0AAV9ZDX9-F1
#
_entry.id   AF-A0AAV9ZDX9-F1
#
_cell.length_a   1.000
_cell.length_b   1.000
_cell.length_c   1.000
_cell.angle_alpha   90.00
_cell.angle_beta   90.00
_cell.angle_gamma   90.00
#
_symmetry.space_group_name_H-M   'P 1'
#
loop_
_entity.id
_entity.type
_entity.pdbx_description
1 polymer ?
#
loop_
_entity_poly.entity_id
_entity_poly.type
_entity_poly.pdbx_seq_one_letter_code
_entity_poly.pdbx_strand_id
1 'polypeptide(L)'
;MATSAYHNDLDADEATYSSLLPISPPSRPFAPSPGTPVPQPGSLRDSASSFPTYTDTNRNSTSTPSAGLLPAGAAAAATHDGAPLADSDAANTGRKRRGFAFPRTRRALLTLLALLLILLILVIALPVALTRHHHSSNTASSGGGGENTGGTGDSGGDGGGGDGGGGGNQNSLIVGGDGSTVTTDDGESFVYNNSFGGFWVSSSANSDPFHPTVAAQPNSWTPPLNQSWVWGRDRVYGVNLGGWFVLEPFIAPSLFQPYPSASDEWSLSTLMRADGTLQQKLEAHYASFITERDIAQIAGAGLNWVRVPIPFWAVSTWPNTGVEPSGSTESEPFLAGVAWPYIVRLLNWARKYGIRVNLDLHTVPGSQNGFNHSGKGGQVNFLNGIMGIANAQRTLDYIRIITEFVSQPEWRDVVGMFGIVNEAREIKIGQDQLSAFYLEAHNMIRSITGIGTGPYISIHDGFLAVSAWSGFLPGSDRIVMDTHPYFAFSGNPQTEPISTGTDPDDAGGQWPRLACNSWGSSLNNSRKNFGVTIAGEFSNGYNDCGLFLNGVNGTHSFGGDCDDWQDSSNWDDGTKAGVKAFAMASMDALGDWFFWTWKIGPALDGVVRSPLWSYQLGLENGWIPTDPRTAVGKCAALGVQGSSFSGTFSSWQTGGAGAGTIAAAATRSFGQWPPATLSNVDEDAMTLLPTYTPTGAVPTLTYTTPTPAGSVTGAPTVSVGDGWFDKGDTAGYATTVAGCTYPAAWSALDLPMPTERC
;
A
#
# COMPACT_ATOMS: atom_id res chain seq x y z
N MET A 1 -62.81 -14.90 31.93
CA MET A 1 -63.29 -13.61 31.38
C MET A 1 -62.44 -13.41 30.12
N ALA A 2 -62.88 -13.59 28.86
CA ALA A 2 -64.18 -13.37 28.19
C ALA A 2 -64.52 -11.86 28.09
N THR A 3 -64.91 -11.25 26.95
CA THR A 3 -65.16 -11.67 25.52
C THR A 3 -65.15 -10.38 24.63
N SER A 4 -65.18 -10.26 23.28
CA SER A 4 -65.30 -11.08 22.04
C SER A 4 -64.67 -10.24 20.88
N ALA A 5 -64.17 -10.65 19.71
CA ALA A 5 -64.30 -11.81 18.79
C ALA A 5 -65.49 -11.80 17.78
N TYR A 6 -65.17 -11.57 16.48
CA TYR A 6 -65.91 -11.85 15.21
C TYR A 6 -64.83 -11.90 14.07
N HIS A 7 -64.55 -13.00 13.34
CA HIS A 7 -65.27 -13.68 12.21
C HIS A 7 -65.28 -12.86 10.89
N ASN A 8 -65.02 -13.38 9.67
CA ASN A 8 -65.04 -14.73 9.04
C ASN A 8 -63.73 -15.01 8.24
N ASP A 9 -63.21 -16.24 8.02
CA ASP A 9 -63.67 -17.44 7.27
C ASP A 9 -63.69 -17.25 5.72
N LEU A 10 -63.32 -18.16 4.80
CA LEU A 10 -62.62 -19.48 4.69
C LEU A 10 -62.25 -19.65 3.16
N ASP A 11 -61.62 -20.67 2.53
CA ASP A 11 -61.22 -22.06 2.87
C ASP A 11 -60.09 -22.64 1.93
N ALA A 12 -59.77 -23.93 2.14
CA ALA A 12 -59.06 -25.02 1.41
C ALA A 12 -59.00 -25.12 -0.16
N ASP A 13 -58.27 -26.04 -0.85
CA ASP A 13 -57.24 -27.07 -0.47
C ASP A 13 -56.43 -27.66 -1.68
N GLU A 14 -55.43 -28.52 -1.40
CA GLU A 14 -54.79 -29.64 -2.19
C GLU A 14 -54.30 -29.43 -3.66
N ALA A 15 -53.07 -29.80 -4.11
CA ALA A 15 -52.33 -31.10 -4.21
C ALA A 15 -52.72 -31.96 -5.46
N THR A 16 -51.90 -32.77 -6.17
CA THR A 16 -50.45 -33.13 -6.14
C THR A 16 -49.99 -33.87 -7.45
N TYR A 17 -48.66 -33.98 -7.70
CA TYR A 17 -47.96 -34.97 -8.58
C TYR A 17 -48.09 -34.81 -10.14
N SER A 18 -47.02 -34.85 -10.98
CA SER A 18 -46.06 -35.94 -11.37
C SER A 18 -46.60 -36.81 -12.55
N SER A 19 -45.91 -37.18 -13.65
CA SER A 19 -44.50 -37.07 -14.13
C SER A 19 -44.37 -37.39 -15.66
N LEU A 20 -43.12 -37.47 -16.19
CA LEU A 20 -42.61 -38.19 -17.39
C LEU A 20 -42.27 -37.42 -18.71
N LEU A 21 -41.11 -37.81 -19.25
CA LEU A 21 -40.49 -37.59 -20.59
C LEU A 21 -40.93 -38.76 -21.55
N PRO A 22 -40.62 -38.85 -22.89
CA PRO A 22 -39.32 -38.50 -23.52
C PRO A 22 -39.19 -38.26 -25.08
N ILE A 23 -37.94 -37.94 -25.50
CA ILE A 23 -37.25 -38.24 -26.80
C ILE A 23 -37.54 -37.41 -28.10
N SER A 24 -36.42 -37.16 -28.83
CA SER A 24 -36.15 -36.32 -30.03
C SER A 24 -36.31 -37.08 -31.38
N PRO A 25 -35.78 -36.64 -32.57
CA PRO A 25 -35.31 -35.33 -33.13
C PRO A 25 -36.07 -35.02 -34.48
N PRO A 26 -35.53 -34.71 -35.70
CA PRO A 26 -34.34 -33.98 -36.21
C PRO A 26 -34.58 -32.96 -37.39
N SER A 27 -33.49 -32.47 -38.00
CA SER A 27 -33.29 -32.04 -39.42
C SER A 27 -33.32 -30.53 -39.85
N ARG A 28 -32.49 -30.23 -40.87
CA ARG A 28 -32.28 -28.98 -41.66
C ARG A 28 -32.47 -29.34 -43.18
N PRO A 29 -32.19 -28.55 -44.26
CA PRO A 29 -31.57 -27.20 -44.40
C PRO A 29 -32.16 -26.29 -45.55
N PHE A 30 -31.36 -25.29 -46.00
CA PHE A 30 -31.37 -24.48 -47.26
C PHE A 30 -31.64 -22.96 -47.17
N ALA A 31 -31.20 -22.23 -48.22
CA ALA A 31 -30.95 -20.77 -48.25
C ALA A 31 -31.29 -20.13 -49.66
N PRO A 32 -30.68 -19.02 -50.19
CA PRO A 32 -31.36 -17.70 -50.21
C PRO A 32 -31.34 -16.91 -51.56
N SER A 33 -31.71 -15.61 -51.52
CA SER A 33 -31.57 -14.54 -52.56
C SER A 33 -32.55 -14.56 -53.75
N PRO A 34 -32.67 -13.46 -54.56
CA PRO A 34 -32.05 -12.10 -54.53
C PRO A 34 -33.07 -10.95 -54.25
N GLY A 35 -32.78 -9.64 -54.30
CA GLY A 35 -31.51 -8.87 -54.38
C GLY A 35 -31.60 -7.53 -55.17
N THR A 36 -30.60 -6.65 -54.98
CA THR A 36 -30.11 -5.50 -55.83
C THR A 36 -31.01 -4.25 -56.07
N PRO A 37 -30.43 -3.05 -56.41
CA PRO A 37 -29.04 -2.73 -56.79
C PRO A 37 -28.27 -1.69 -55.91
N VAL A 38 -26.99 -1.48 -56.25
CA VAL A 38 -25.97 -0.68 -55.51
C VAL A 38 -25.03 0.02 -56.51
N PRO A 39 -24.55 1.27 -56.25
CA PRO A 39 -23.35 1.85 -56.87
C PRO A 39 -22.07 1.56 -56.05
N GLN A 40 -20.94 1.29 -56.70
CA GLN A 40 -19.71 0.76 -56.05
C GLN A 40 -18.63 1.80 -55.65
N PRO A 41 -17.71 1.42 -54.72
CA PRO A 41 -16.57 2.22 -54.29
C PRO A 41 -15.26 1.90 -55.05
N GLY A 42 -14.22 2.70 -54.81
CA GLY A 42 -12.83 2.40 -55.12
C GLY A 42 -11.92 2.59 -53.90
N SER A 43 -11.20 1.51 -53.55
CA SER A 43 -9.73 1.40 -53.35
C SER A 43 -8.93 2.57 -52.70
N LEU A 44 -7.87 2.33 -51.91
CA LEU A 44 -6.86 1.26 -51.98
C LEU A 44 -6.35 0.78 -50.60
N ARG A 45 -6.20 -0.56 -50.51
CA ARG A 45 -5.03 -1.36 -50.05
C ARG A 45 -4.64 -1.48 -48.57
N ASP A 46 -4.42 -2.73 -48.19
CA ASP A 46 -3.83 -3.23 -46.95
C ASP A 46 -2.31 -3.03 -46.87
N SER A 47 -1.79 -3.06 -45.64
CA SER A 47 -0.38 -3.36 -45.32
C SER A 47 -0.29 -3.91 -43.91
N ALA A 48 -0.42 -5.23 -43.76
CA ALA A 48 -0.03 -5.92 -42.53
C ALA A 48 1.50 -6.07 -42.50
N SER A 49 2.15 -5.70 -41.41
CA SER A 49 3.59 -5.86 -41.23
C SER A 49 3.88 -6.64 -39.95
N SER A 50 4.35 -7.88 -40.12
CA SER A 50 4.81 -8.75 -39.04
C SER A 50 5.99 -8.16 -38.28
N PHE A 51 5.93 -8.16 -36.94
CA PHE A 51 7.11 -7.94 -36.10
C PHE A 51 8.03 -9.18 -36.13
N PRO A 52 9.32 -9.05 -36.47
CA PRO A 52 10.28 -10.14 -36.34
C PRO A 52 10.74 -10.31 -34.89
N THR A 53 11.01 -11.55 -34.49
CA THR A 53 11.68 -11.89 -33.24
C THR A 53 13.11 -11.34 -33.20
N TYR A 54 13.61 -10.98 -32.01
CA TYR A 54 15.01 -10.62 -31.81
C TYR A 54 15.75 -11.68 -31.00
N THR A 55 16.68 -12.37 -31.64
CA THR A 55 17.70 -13.21 -30.99
C THR A 55 19.01 -12.43 -30.83
N ASP A 56 19.69 -12.61 -29.71
CA ASP A 56 20.98 -11.98 -29.38
C ASP A 56 22.05 -12.11 -30.49
N THR A 57 22.74 -11.01 -30.80
CA THR A 57 24.21 -11.03 -30.98
C THR A 57 24.84 -9.62 -31.00
N ASN A 58 26.07 -9.52 -30.50
CA ASN A 58 26.87 -8.30 -30.40
C ASN A 58 27.29 -7.67 -31.75
N ARG A 59 27.15 -6.33 -31.90
CA ARG A 59 28.26 -5.39 -32.31
C ARG A 59 27.86 -3.90 -32.41
N ASN A 60 28.86 -3.02 -32.28
CA ASN A 60 28.76 -1.55 -32.38
C ASN A 60 28.29 -1.05 -33.76
N SER A 61 27.38 -0.07 -33.76
CA SER A 61 27.56 1.20 -34.49
C SER A 61 26.64 2.30 -33.93
N THR A 62 27.04 3.57 -34.06
CA THR A 62 26.33 4.74 -33.53
C THR A 62 25.48 5.45 -34.59
N SER A 63 24.27 5.87 -34.24
CA SER A 63 23.59 7.04 -34.86
C SER A 63 22.47 7.56 -33.94
N THR A 64 22.09 8.83 -34.11
CA THR A 64 21.30 9.64 -33.15
C THR A 64 19.78 9.63 -33.39
N PRO A 65 18.95 10.02 -32.40
CA PRO A 65 17.51 9.79 -32.41
C PRO A 65 16.70 10.81 -33.22
N SER A 66 15.44 10.47 -33.52
CA SER A 66 14.42 11.39 -34.03
C SER A 66 13.24 11.51 -33.08
N ALA A 67 13.08 12.68 -32.44
CA ALA A 67 11.75 13.21 -32.14
C ALA A 67 11.13 13.71 -33.46
N GLY A 68 9.82 13.88 -33.64
CA GLY A 68 8.68 13.90 -32.72
C GLY A 68 7.67 14.91 -33.28
N LEU A 69 6.37 14.65 -33.24
CA LEU A 69 5.37 15.46 -33.97
C LEU A 69 4.22 15.96 -33.09
N LEU A 70 4.32 17.22 -32.68
CA LEU A 70 3.20 18.11 -32.39
C LEU A 70 3.41 19.45 -33.15
N PRO A 71 2.36 20.26 -33.43
CA PRO A 71 2.45 21.36 -34.39
C PRO A 71 3.20 22.61 -33.87
N ALA A 72 3.82 23.36 -34.78
CA ALA A 72 4.72 24.47 -34.47
C ALA A 72 4.13 25.89 -34.63
N GLY A 73 4.77 26.87 -34.00
CA GLY A 73 4.52 28.31 -34.15
C GLY A 73 5.82 29.13 -34.18
N ALA A 74 5.89 30.10 -35.10
CA ALA A 74 6.97 31.06 -35.42
C ALA A 74 7.64 31.81 -34.23
N ALA A 75 8.87 32.36 -34.33
CA ALA A 75 9.95 32.27 -35.35
C ALA A 75 11.26 33.00 -34.90
N ALA A 76 12.32 32.84 -35.73
CA ALA A 76 13.56 33.64 -35.85
C ALA A 76 14.62 33.52 -34.72
N ALA A 77 15.86 33.03 -34.88
CA ALA A 77 16.86 32.88 -35.97
C ALA A 77 17.98 33.96 -35.99
N ALA A 78 19.19 33.54 -35.59
CA ALA A 78 20.49 34.11 -35.94
C ALA A 78 21.59 33.04 -35.76
N THR A 79 22.69 33.11 -36.51
CA THR A 79 23.71 32.04 -36.65
C THR A 79 25.13 32.56 -36.44
N HIS A 80 26.08 31.69 -36.04
CA HIS A 80 27.41 31.65 -36.67
C HIS A 80 28.21 30.36 -36.37
N ASP A 81 29.32 30.22 -37.09
CA ASP A 81 30.02 28.98 -37.41
C ASP A 81 31.39 28.85 -36.69
N GLY A 82 32.05 27.68 -36.81
CA GLY A 82 33.52 27.62 -36.71
C GLY A 82 34.13 26.42 -35.97
N ALA A 83 34.44 25.35 -36.71
CA ALA A 83 35.31 24.24 -36.30
C ALA A 83 36.81 24.60 -36.61
N PRO A 84 37.86 23.76 -36.37
CA PRO A 84 37.81 22.32 -36.07
C PRO A 84 38.83 21.75 -35.05
N LEU A 85 38.81 20.41 -34.97
CA LEU A 85 39.55 19.47 -34.13
C LEU A 85 41.09 19.46 -34.31
N ALA A 86 41.78 18.91 -33.32
CA ALA A 86 43.09 18.26 -33.46
C ALA A 86 43.15 17.00 -32.58
N ASP A 87 43.93 16.00 -33.00
CA ASP A 87 43.92 14.62 -32.48
C ASP A 87 45.29 14.25 -31.86
N SER A 88 45.35 13.29 -30.92
CA SER A 88 46.59 12.58 -30.54
C SER A 88 46.38 11.42 -29.56
N ASP A 89 47.21 10.39 -29.74
CA ASP A 89 47.09 9.05 -29.17
C ASP A 89 47.90 8.81 -27.87
N ALA A 90 47.50 7.76 -27.14
CA ALA A 90 48.28 6.89 -26.23
C ALA A 90 49.32 7.47 -25.22
N ALA A 91 49.19 7.05 -23.95
CA ALA A 91 50.18 6.16 -23.29
C ALA A 91 49.78 5.72 -21.86
N ASN A 92 49.99 4.44 -21.53
CA ASN A 92 49.80 3.87 -20.19
C ASN A 92 51.11 3.89 -19.38
N THR A 93 51.16 4.61 -18.25
CA THR A 93 52.17 4.38 -17.19
C THR A 93 51.57 4.52 -15.79
N GLY A 94 51.76 3.50 -14.94
CA GLY A 94 51.22 3.48 -13.58
C GLY A 94 52.00 4.35 -12.57
N ARG A 95 51.33 4.86 -11.53
CA ARG A 95 51.97 5.63 -10.46
C ARG A 95 51.55 5.19 -9.05
N LYS A 96 52.49 5.32 -8.11
CA LYS A 96 52.45 4.73 -6.76
C LYS A 96 51.46 5.44 -5.83
N ARG A 97 50.82 4.67 -4.92
CA ARG A 97 50.08 5.19 -3.76
C ARG A 97 50.92 6.21 -2.97
N ARG A 98 50.31 7.32 -2.57
CA ARG A 98 50.78 8.20 -1.48
C ARG A 98 49.63 8.36 -0.48
N GLY A 99 49.86 8.00 0.78
CA GLY A 99 48.90 8.28 1.86
C GLY A 99 48.97 9.74 2.29
N PHE A 100 47.82 10.36 2.53
CA PHE A 100 47.72 11.68 3.16
C PHE A 100 47.64 11.54 4.68
N ALA A 101 48.44 12.34 5.40
CA ALA A 101 48.38 12.43 6.85
C ALA A 101 47.60 13.69 7.27
N PHE A 102 46.60 13.54 8.13
CA PHE A 102 45.80 14.67 8.62
C PHE A 102 46.56 15.48 9.70
N PRO A 103 46.53 16.83 9.66
CA PRO A 103 47.21 17.67 10.64
C PRO A 103 46.53 17.61 12.02
N ARG A 104 47.34 17.56 13.08
CA ARG A 104 46.90 17.36 14.48
C ARG A 104 46.03 18.48 15.07
N THR A 105 45.93 19.65 14.42
CA THR A 105 45.29 20.85 14.97
C THR A 105 43.76 20.76 15.12
N ARG A 106 43.05 20.04 14.25
CA ARG A 106 41.57 19.93 14.33
C ARG A 106 41.07 19.19 15.57
N ARG A 107 41.86 18.28 16.16
CA ARG A 107 41.44 17.52 17.36
C ARG A 107 41.28 18.41 18.59
N ALA A 108 42.16 19.40 18.77
CA ALA A 108 42.11 20.31 19.91
C ALA A 108 40.82 21.16 19.93
N LEU A 109 40.37 21.62 18.77
CA LEU A 109 39.13 22.40 18.63
C LEU A 109 37.89 21.56 18.98
N LEU A 110 37.83 20.32 18.50
CA LEU A 110 36.73 19.39 18.79
C LEU A 110 36.67 19.03 20.28
N THR A 111 37.81 18.81 20.94
CA THR A 111 37.84 18.59 22.40
C THR A 111 37.39 19.81 23.20
N LEU A 112 37.66 21.03 22.72
CA LEU A 112 37.28 22.27 23.41
C LEU A 112 35.78 22.56 23.25
N LEU A 113 35.20 22.28 22.08
CA LEU A 113 33.75 22.28 21.85
C LEU A 113 33.02 21.23 22.71
N ALA A 114 33.54 20.01 22.81
CA ALA A 114 32.96 18.97 23.67
C ALA A 114 32.95 19.36 25.15
N LEU A 115 34.05 19.98 25.65
CA LEU A 115 34.12 20.48 27.02
C LEU A 115 33.15 21.64 27.28
N LEU A 116 32.96 22.55 26.32
CA LEU A 116 31.95 23.61 26.41
C LEU A 116 30.52 23.04 26.44
N LEU A 117 30.22 22.02 25.65
CA LEU A 117 28.91 21.35 25.66
C LEU A 117 28.63 20.65 27.00
N ILE A 118 29.62 19.95 27.56
CA ILE A 118 29.51 19.33 28.89
C ILE A 118 29.30 20.41 29.97
N LEU A 119 30.00 21.55 29.89
CA LEU A 119 29.82 22.66 30.83
C LEU A 119 28.40 23.25 30.75
N LEU A 120 27.87 23.42 29.52
CA LEU A 120 26.50 23.90 29.29
C LEU A 120 25.46 22.94 29.88
N ILE A 121 25.62 21.63 29.66
CA ILE A 121 24.75 20.59 30.22
C ILE A 121 24.78 20.63 31.76
N LEU A 122 25.95 20.79 32.39
CA LEU A 122 26.06 20.91 33.84
C LEU A 122 25.39 22.18 34.38
N VAL A 123 25.55 23.33 33.70
CA VAL A 123 24.91 24.60 34.09
C VAL A 123 23.38 24.52 34.00
N ILE A 124 22.82 23.75 33.06
CA ILE A 124 21.37 23.54 32.92
C ILE A 124 20.86 22.47 33.91
N ALA A 125 21.60 21.39 34.11
CA ALA A 125 21.15 20.25 34.93
C ALA A 125 21.23 20.49 36.45
N LEU A 126 22.28 21.16 36.95
CA LEU A 126 22.42 21.37 38.40
C LEU A 126 21.25 22.15 39.03
N PRO A 127 20.76 23.27 38.47
CA PRO A 127 19.61 23.99 39.03
C PRO A 127 18.33 23.14 39.10
N VAL A 128 18.09 22.27 38.10
CA VAL A 128 16.90 21.40 38.04
C VAL A 128 17.00 20.25 39.05
N ALA A 129 18.21 19.71 39.27
CA ALA A 129 18.44 18.69 40.30
C ALA A 129 18.32 19.27 41.72
N LEU A 130 18.91 20.45 41.96
CA LEU A 130 18.95 21.08 43.29
C LEU A 130 17.60 21.68 43.74
N THR A 131 16.68 21.98 42.82
CA THR A 131 15.33 22.49 43.15
C THR A 131 14.32 21.39 43.51
N ARG A 132 14.61 20.11 43.27
CA ARG A 132 13.71 19.00 43.64
C ARG A 132 13.88 18.47 45.08
N HIS A 133 14.87 18.93 45.82
CA HIS A 133 15.08 18.55 47.22
C HIS A 133 15.04 19.75 48.17
N HIS A 134 13.82 20.24 48.47
CA HIS A 134 13.38 20.61 49.83
C HIS A 134 11.89 20.98 49.81
N HIS A 135 11.08 20.26 50.60
CA HIS A 135 10.10 20.77 51.58
C HIS A 135 9.01 19.74 51.90
N SER A 136 9.06 19.20 53.12
CA SER A 136 7.92 18.57 53.80
C SER A 136 8.11 18.75 55.30
N SER A 137 7.34 19.64 55.94
CA SER A 137 7.12 19.68 57.39
C SER A 137 5.89 20.52 57.74
N ASN A 138 5.11 20.06 58.71
CA ASN A 138 3.82 20.61 59.11
C ASN A 138 3.88 21.92 59.94
N THR A 139 2.71 22.57 60.01
CA THR A 139 2.10 23.26 61.20
C THR A 139 2.56 24.66 61.67
N ALA A 140 1.55 25.55 61.69
CA ALA A 140 1.06 26.35 62.84
C ALA A 140 1.48 27.83 63.06
N SER A 141 0.52 28.71 62.72
CA SER A 141 -0.08 29.75 63.59
C SER A 141 0.49 31.19 63.65
N SER A 142 -0.42 32.12 63.98
CA SER A 142 -0.31 33.59 64.12
C SER A 142 -0.27 34.41 62.81
N GLY A 143 -0.99 35.55 62.69
CA GLY A 143 -2.03 36.07 63.60
C GLY A 143 -2.62 37.44 63.18
N GLY A 144 -3.93 37.62 63.38
CA GLY A 144 -4.67 38.86 63.07
C GLY A 144 -5.15 38.96 61.60
N GLY A 145 -6.30 39.58 61.30
CA GLY A 145 -7.34 40.10 62.18
C GLY A 145 -8.46 40.75 61.37
N GLY A 146 -9.73 40.39 61.63
CA GLY A 146 -10.89 40.90 60.90
C GLY A 146 -12.22 40.48 61.52
N GLU A 147 -13.12 41.44 61.68
CA GLU A 147 -14.49 41.33 62.20
C GLU A 147 -15.48 40.89 61.11
N ASN A 148 -16.73 40.47 61.34
CA ASN A 148 -17.44 39.84 62.46
C ASN A 148 -18.88 39.50 61.93
N THR A 149 -19.67 38.72 62.68
CA THR A 149 -21.08 38.33 62.40
C THR A 149 -21.27 37.34 61.22
N GLY A 150 -22.19 36.37 61.29
CA GLY A 150 -22.99 35.92 62.43
C GLY A 150 -24.17 35.05 62.01
N GLY A 151 -24.39 33.92 62.68
CA GLY A 151 -25.53 33.04 62.43
C GLY A 151 -25.28 31.57 62.75
N THR A 152 -25.72 31.12 63.94
CA THR A 152 -25.81 29.70 64.28
C THR A 152 -27.20 29.15 63.92
N GLY A 153 -27.25 27.91 63.46
CA GLY A 153 -28.48 27.20 63.13
C GLY A 153 -28.23 25.71 63.05
N ASP A 154 -28.37 25.02 64.19
CA ASP A 154 -28.26 23.57 64.29
C ASP A 154 -29.65 22.90 64.27
N SER A 155 -29.78 21.86 63.45
CA SER A 155 -30.89 20.90 63.49
C SER A 155 -30.51 19.66 62.68
N GLY A 156 -30.13 18.57 63.37
CA GLY A 156 -29.66 17.34 62.73
C GLY A 156 -30.73 16.55 61.96
N GLY A 157 -30.27 15.66 61.08
CA GLY A 157 -31.07 14.67 60.36
C GLY A 157 -30.36 13.32 60.36
N ASP A 158 -31.10 12.25 60.68
CA ASP A 158 -30.57 10.91 60.96
C ASP A 158 -29.99 10.21 59.72
N GLY A 159 -29.04 9.29 59.92
CA GLY A 159 -28.24 8.69 58.84
C GLY A 159 -27.25 7.63 59.33
N GLY A 160 -27.76 6.49 59.80
CA GLY A 160 -26.95 5.39 60.33
C GLY A 160 -25.99 4.76 59.32
N GLY A 161 -24.81 4.36 59.80
CA GLY A 161 -23.82 3.64 58.99
C GLY A 161 -24.20 2.17 58.75
N GLY A 162 -23.84 1.66 57.57
CA GLY A 162 -24.01 0.26 57.18
C GLY A 162 -23.07 -0.11 56.04
N ASP A 163 -21.94 -0.72 56.37
CA ASP A 163 -21.03 -1.31 55.39
C ASP A 163 -21.74 -2.48 54.67
N GLY A 164 -21.58 -2.58 53.35
CA GLY A 164 -22.65 -3.13 52.51
C GLY A 164 -22.29 -3.60 51.09
N GLY A 165 -21.00 -3.73 50.75
CA GLY A 165 -20.48 -4.60 49.68
C GLY A 165 -20.95 -4.43 48.22
N GLY A 166 -19.99 -4.44 47.29
CA GLY A 166 -20.23 -4.78 45.88
C GLY A 166 -20.05 -3.64 44.88
N GLY A 167 -18.86 -3.58 44.30
CA GLY A 167 -18.53 -2.72 43.16
C GLY A 167 -17.02 -2.56 43.05
N GLY A 168 -16.38 -2.84 41.92
CA GLY A 168 -16.89 -3.36 40.65
C GLY A 168 -15.81 -3.11 39.61
N ASN A 169 -15.35 -4.13 38.89
CA ASN A 169 -14.17 -4.00 38.03
C ASN A 169 -14.55 -3.19 36.77
N GLN A 170 -14.36 -1.87 36.81
CA GLN A 170 -14.80 -0.96 35.76
C GLN A 170 -13.88 -1.06 34.55
N ASN A 171 -14.46 -1.42 33.42
CA ASN A 171 -13.81 -1.45 32.11
C ASN A 171 -13.62 -0.02 31.59
N SER A 172 -12.69 0.73 32.17
CA SER A 172 -12.34 2.07 31.73
C SER A 172 -11.60 2.03 30.40
N LEU A 173 -12.23 2.54 29.34
CA LEU A 173 -11.51 3.02 28.17
C LEU A 173 -10.74 4.29 28.55
N ILE A 174 -9.55 4.43 28.00
CA ILE A 174 -8.73 5.63 28.08
C ILE A 174 -8.90 6.38 26.76
N VAL A 175 -9.25 7.66 26.82
CA VAL A 175 -9.50 8.50 25.65
C VAL A 175 -8.67 9.77 25.78
N GLY A 176 -7.95 10.16 24.72
CA GLY A 176 -7.12 11.35 24.70
C GLY A 176 -7.21 12.11 23.38
N GLY A 177 -7.25 13.44 23.45
CA GLY A 177 -7.19 14.34 22.30
C GLY A 177 -5.84 15.04 22.16
N ASP A 178 -5.81 16.16 21.45
CA ASP A 178 -4.63 17.02 21.31
C ASP A 178 -4.01 17.39 22.68
N GLY A 179 -2.67 17.37 22.76
CA GLY A 179 -1.91 17.65 23.97
C GLY A 179 -1.96 16.56 25.06
N SER A 180 -2.71 15.48 24.87
CA SER A 180 -2.74 14.36 25.84
C SER A 180 -1.47 13.52 25.81
N THR A 181 -1.14 12.86 26.92
CA THR A 181 -0.02 11.90 26.97
C THR A 181 -0.50 10.50 26.56
N VAL A 182 0.08 9.96 25.51
CA VAL A 182 0.01 8.54 25.15
C VAL A 182 1.08 7.79 25.93
N THR A 183 0.72 6.61 26.44
CA THR A 183 1.69 5.54 26.78
C THR A 183 1.59 4.44 25.72
N THR A 184 2.75 3.94 25.30
CA THR A 184 2.92 2.89 24.28
C THR A 184 3.01 1.49 24.90
N ASP A 185 2.87 0.45 24.08
CA ASP A 185 2.88 -0.96 24.53
C ASP A 185 4.24 -1.40 25.14
N ASP A 186 5.33 -0.69 24.83
CA ASP A 186 6.67 -0.88 25.41
C ASP A 186 6.95 -0.01 26.65
N GLY A 187 6.01 0.87 27.03
CA GLY A 187 6.12 1.74 28.20
C GLY A 187 6.83 3.08 27.98
N GLU A 188 7.21 3.44 26.74
CA GLU A 188 7.49 4.84 26.42
C GLU A 188 6.23 5.71 26.61
N SER A 189 6.39 7.03 26.59
CA SER A 189 5.25 7.96 26.55
C SER A 189 5.60 9.22 25.76
N PHE A 190 4.61 9.76 25.05
CA PHE A 190 4.77 10.95 24.21
C PHE A 190 3.49 11.80 24.21
N VAL A 191 3.61 13.07 23.79
CA VAL A 191 2.45 13.97 23.64
C VAL A 191 1.80 13.75 22.28
N TYR A 192 0.50 13.46 22.27
CA TYR A 192 -0.29 13.34 21.05
C TYR A 192 -0.61 14.73 20.51
N ASN A 193 0.00 15.08 19.38
CA ASN A 193 -0.21 16.36 18.69
C ASN A 193 -1.18 16.13 17.53
N ASN A 194 -2.41 16.64 17.63
CA ASN A 194 -3.44 16.56 16.60
C ASN A 194 -4.41 17.75 16.69
N SER A 195 -4.02 18.88 16.10
CA SER A 195 -4.82 20.10 16.05
C SER A 195 -6.08 19.99 15.16
N PHE A 196 -6.32 18.84 14.51
CA PHE A 196 -7.46 18.60 13.63
C PHE A 196 -8.69 18.02 14.34
N GLY A 197 -8.65 17.93 15.67
CA GLY A 197 -9.76 17.45 16.50
C GLY A 197 -9.93 15.93 16.50
N GLY A 198 -8.87 15.19 16.16
CA GLY A 198 -8.83 13.75 16.36
C GLY A 198 -8.63 13.37 17.83
N PHE A 199 -9.03 12.15 18.18
CA PHE A 199 -8.82 11.56 19.49
C PHE A 199 -8.51 10.07 19.38
N TRP A 200 -7.63 9.60 20.25
CA TRP A 200 -7.26 8.19 20.38
C TRP A 200 -8.04 7.50 21.49
N VAL A 201 -8.19 6.18 21.37
CA VAL A 201 -8.86 5.32 22.36
C VAL A 201 -8.00 4.08 22.62
N SER A 202 -7.74 3.76 23.88
CA SER A 202 -7.17 2.45 24.27
C SER A 202 -7.97 1.81 25.40
N SER A 203 -7.83 0.50 25.55
CA SER A 203 -8.41 -0.27 26.64
C SER A 203 -7.51 -0.29 27.88
N SER A 204 -8.12 -0.34 29.06
CA SER A 204 -7.45 -0.87 30.25
C SER A 204 -7.29 -2.40 30.15
N ALA A 205 -6.39 -2.98 30.95
CA ALA A 205 -6.03 -4.41 30.89
C ALA A 205 -7.16 -5.41 31.27
N ASN A 206 -8.38 -4.95 31.56
CA ASN A 206 -9.57 -5.80 31.78
C ASN A 206 -10.68 -5.59 30.72
N SER A 207 -10.53 -4.57 29.86
CA SER A 207 -11.51 -4.20 28.82
C SER A 207 -11.17 -4.77 27.45
N ASP A 208 -12.19 -5.16 26.71
CA ASP A 208 -12.09 -5.59 25.30
C ASP A 208 -11.49 -4.45 24.43
N PRO A 209 -10.32 -4.67 23.77
CA PRO A 209 -9.69 -3.68 22.91
C PRO A 209 -10.33 -3.57 21.52
N PHE A 210 -11.15 -4.55 21.13
CA PHE A 210 -11.69 -4.70 19.78
C PHE A 210 -13.09 -4.10 19.64
N HIS A 211 -13.87 -4.10 20.72
CA HIS A 211 -15.23 -3.56 20.76
C HIS A 211 -15.40 -2.43 21.81
N PRO A 212 -14.64 -1.32 21.70
CA PRO A 212 -14.80 -0.20 22.60
C PRO A 212 -16.15 0.52 22.37
N THR A 213 -16.79 0.99 23.45
CA THR A 213 -18.03 1.78 23.40
C THR A 213 -17.87 3.14 22.70
N VAL A 214 -16.63 3.57 22.45
CA VAL A 214 -16.27 4.75 21.65
C VAL A 214 -15.14 4.33 20.72
N ALA A 215 -15.33 4.47 19.40
CA ALA A 215 -14.25 4.26 18.43
C ALA A 215 -13.42 5.54 18.26
N ALA A 216 -12.11 5.39 18.06
CA ALA A 216 -11.20 6.50 17.80
C ALA A 216 -11.50 7.20 16.45
N GLN A 217 -11.07 8.46 16.34
CA GLN A 217 -11.28 9.32 15.18
C GLN A 217 -9.99 10.08 14.85
N PRO A 218 -9.45 10.03 13.62
CA PRO A 218 -8.14 10.60 13.34
C PRO A 218 -8.18 12.12 13.13
N ASN A 219 -9.34 12.66 12.75
CA ASN A 219 -9.60 14.09 12.58
C ASN A 219 -11.11 14.34 12.48
N SER A 220 -11.53 15.58 12.73
CA SER A 220 -12.94 15.99 12.83
C SER A 220 -13.80 15.81 11.57
N TRP A 221 -13.21 15.57 10.39
CA TRP A 221 -13.93 15.36 9.13
C TRP A 221 -13.98 13.89 8.66
N THR A 222 -13.25 12.99 9.34
CA THR A 222 -13.26 11.55 9.06
C THR A 222 -14.24 10.85 9.99
N PRO A 223 -15.15 9.98 9.52
CA PRO A 223 -16.00 9.19 10.42
C PRO A 223 -15.16 8.28 11.35
N PRO A 224 -15.50 8.15 12.65
CA PRO A 224 -14.90 7.13 13.53
C PRO A 224 -14.96 5.72 12.92
N LEU A 225 -14.09 4.81 13.36
CA LEU A 225 -13.93 3.49 12.71
C LEU A 225 -15.22 2.66 12.67
N ASN A 226 -16.03 2.70 13.73
CA ASN A 226 -17.33 2.02 13.81
C ASN A 226 -18.46 2.70 13.00
N GLN A 227 -18.15 3.67 12.14
CA GLN A 227 -19.08 4.34 11.23
C GLN A 227 -18.70 4.09 9.77
N SER A 228 -19.72 3.92 8.94
CA SER A 228 -19.56 3.62 7.51
C SER A 228 -18.87 4.76 6.75
N TRP A 229 -17.84 4.39 5.98
CA TRP A 229 -17.22 5.28 4.99
C TRP A 229 -18.15 5.46 3.78
N VAL A 230 -18.44 6.70 3.40
CA VAL A 230 -19.33 7.03 2.28
C VAL A 230 -18.51 7.57 1.11
N TRP A 231 -18.11 6.65 0.23
CA TRP A 231 -17.37 6.95 -0.99
C TRP A 231 -18.03 8.04 -1.84
N GLY A 232 -17.23 9.02 -2.28
CA GLY A 232 -17.69 10.17 -3.06
C GLY A 232 -18.10 11.38 -2.20
N ARG A 233 -18.34 11.17 -0.90
CA ARG A 233 -18.43 12.23 0.13
C ARG A 233 -17.14 12.30 0.94
N ASP A 234 -16.76 11.18 1.55
CA ASP A 234 -15.55 11.05 2.36
C ASP A 234 -14.33 10.89 1.45
N ARG A 235 -13.19 11.46 1.87
CA ARG A 235 -11.97 11.55 1.03
C ARG A 235 -10.77 10.89 1.67
N VAL A 236 -10.08 10.07 0.87
CA VAL A 236 -8.86 9.37 1.29
C VAL A 236 -7.68 10.32 1.21
N TYR A 237 -7.11 10.64 2.38
CA TYR A 237 -5.83 11.32 2.55
C TYR A 237 -4.91 10.34 3.28
N GLY A 238 -4.15 9.56 2.51
CA GLY A 238 -3.38 8.44 3.03
C GLY A 238 -1.88 8.51 2.74
N VAL A 239 -1.15 7.65 3.42
CA VAL A 239 0.27 7.35 3.12
C VAL A 239 0.46 5.85 3.04
N ASN A 240 1.41 5.41 2.24
CA ASN A 240 1.88 4.04 2.26
C ASN A 240 2.87 3.82 3.40
N LEU A 241 2.96 2.59 3.89
CA LEU A 241 4.01 2.10 4.79
C LEU A 241 5.00 1.21 4.02
N GLY A 242 5.38 1.64 2.81
CA GLY A 242 6.34 0.96 1.94
C GLY A 242 7.71 0.79 2.61
N GLY A 243 8.48 -0.20 2.14
CA GLY A 243 9.76 -0.58 2.76
C GLY A 243 9.69 -1.21 4.16
N TRP A 244 8.52 -1.38 4.78
CA TRP A 244 8.42 -1.94 6.14
C TRP A 244 8.39 -3.47 6.16
N PHE A 245 7.32 -4.10 5.66
CA PHE A 245 7.17 -5.57 5.62
C PHE A 245 7.64 -6.19 4.30
N VAL A 246 7.77 -5.36 3.26
CA VAL A 246 8.37 -5.69 1.96
C VAL A 246 9.53 -4.73 1.78
N LEU A 247 10.74 -5.25 1.56
CA LEU A 247 11.95 -4.44 1.57
C LEU A 247 12.32 -3.90 0.20
N GLU A 248 12.43 -2.58 0.13
CA GLU A 248 12.86 -1.84 -1.05
C GLU A 248 14.21 -1.17 -0.82
N PRO A 249 15.18 -1.31 -1.74
CA PRO A 249 16.50 -0.71 -1.62
C PRO A 249 16.52 0.79 -1.35
N PHE A 250 15.62 1.57 -1.97
CA PHE A 250 15.62 3.03 -1.80
C PHE A 250 14.89 3.52 -0.54
N ILE A 251 14.02 2.68 0.04
CA ILE A 251 13.28 2.99 1.27
C ILE A 251 14.05 2.53 2.51
N ALA A 252 14.75 1.38 2.43
CA ALA A 252 15.56 0.83 3.52
C ALA A 252 17.04 0.64 3.13
N PRO A 253 17.75 1.66 2.60
CA PRO A 253 19.08 1.50 1.99
C PRO A 253 20.13 0.95 2.95
N SER A 254 20.03 1.25 4.25
CA SER A 254 20.95 0.74 5.28
C SER A 254 20.91 -0.80 5.46
N LEU A 255 19.84 -1.48 5.02
CA LEU A 255 19.79 -2.95 4.96
C LEU A 255 20.54 -3.52 3.74
N PHE A 256 20.51 -2.80 2.61
CA PHE A 256 21.08 -3.26 1.33
C PHE A 256 22.55 -2.83 1.15
N GLN A 257 22.98 -1.68 1.67
CA GLN A 257 24.36 -1.20 1.55
C GLN A 257 25.44 -2.18 2.09
N PRO A 258 25.22 -2.98 3.14
CA PRO A 258 26.12 -4.07 3.54
C PRO A 258 26.19 -5.25 2.55
N TYR A 259 25.21 -5.36 1.65
CA TYR A 259 25.02 -6.45 0.69
C TYR A 259 24.90 -5.91 -0.75
N PRO A 260 25.98 -5.35 -1.33
CA PRO A 260 25.91 -4.68 -2.65
C PRO A 260 25.57 -5.60 -3.84
N SER A 261 25.47 -6.92 -3.62
CA SER A 261 24.98 -7.90 -4.59
C SER A 261 23.50 -8.27 -4.41
N ALA A 262 22.79 -7.68 -3.44
CA ALA A 262 21.34 -7.82 -3.30
C ALA A 262 20.62 -6.77 -4.14
N SER A 263 19.67 -7.20 -4.98
CA SER A 263 18.79 -6.33 -5.77
C SER A 263 17.39 -6.16 -5.17
N ASP A 264 17.00 -7.09 -4.30
CA ASP A 264 15.64 -7.35 -3.83
C ASP A 264 15.66 -8.15 -2.52
N GLU A 265 14.49 -8.37 -1.90
CA GLU A 265 14.42 -9.10 -0.61
C GLU A 265 14.82 -10.58 -0.74
N TRP A 266 14.65 -11.21 -1.91
CA TRP A 266 15.06 -12.60 -2.17
C TRP A 266 16.58 -12.76 -2.07
N SER A 267 17.32 -11.94 -2.81
CA SER A 267 18.78 -11.93 -2.81
C SER A 267 19.35 -11.43 -1.48
N LEU A 268 18.74 -10.41 -0.88
CA LEU A 268 19.08 -9.94 0.47
C LEU A 268 18.89 -11.04 1.52
N SER A 269 17.74 -11.72 1.52
CA SER A 269 17.44 -12.79 2.48
C SER A 269 18.37 -13.98 2.32
N THR A 270 18.71 -14.33 1.07
CA THR A 270 19.68 -15.40 0.77
C THR A 270 21.04 -15.11 1.40
N LEU A 271 21.55 -13.88 1.26
CA LEU A 271 22.82 -13.46 1.85
C LEU A 271 22.75 -13.38 3.39
N MET A 272 21.66 -12.81 3.93
CA MET A 272 21.46 -12.78 5.38
C MET A 272 21.30 -14.17 6.00
N ARG A 273 20.80 -15.18 5.26
CA ARG A 273 20.81 -16.59 5.70
C ARG A 273 22.19 -17.21 5.70
N ALA A 274 23.02 -16.93 4.69
CA ALA A 274 24.41 -17.39 4.64
C ALA A 274 25.24 -16.85 5.84
N ASP A 275 24.98 -15.61 6.25
CA ASP A 275 25.58 -15.00 7.44
C ASP A 275 24.94 -15.44 8.77
N GLY A 276 23.79 -16.14 8.75
CA GLY A 276 23.01 -16.46 9.94
C GLY A 276 22.32 -15.26 10.62
N THR A 277 22.16 -14.13 9.92
CA THR A 277 21.66 -12.85 10.49
C THR A 277 20.24 -12.46 10.09
N LEU A 278 19.57 -13.23 9.21
CA LEU A 278 18.23 -12.92 8.66
C LEU A 278 17.22 -12.50 9.73
N GLN A 279 16.94 -13.39 10.69
CA GLN A 279 15.90 -13.15 11.69
C GLN A 279 16.21 -11.92 12.55
N GLN A 280 17.46 -11.79 13.00
CA GLN A 280 17.91 -10.64 13.80
C GLN A 280 17.71 -9.30 13.07
N LYS A 281 18.09 -9.23 11.79
CA LYS A 281 18.04 -7.98 11.01
C LYS A 281 16.62 -7.61 10.62
N LEU A 282 15.81 -8.58 10.18
CA LEU A 282 14.43 -8.32 9.78
C LEU A 282 13.52 -8.06 10.99
N GLU A 283 13.66 -8.77 12.11
CA GLU A 283 12.90 -8.44 13.33
C GLU A 283 13.28 -7.06 13.88
N ALA A 284 14.57 -6.69 13.86
CA ALA A 284 14.97 -5.34 14.27
C ALA A 284 14.35 -4.24 13.38
N HIS A 285 14.27 -4.48 12.06
CA HIS A 285 13.60 -3.58 11.12
C HIS A 285 12.08 -3.54 11.35
N TYR A 286 11.40 -4.69 11.40
CA TYR A 286 9.96 -4.75 11.66
C TYR A 286 9.58 -4.12 13.01
N ALA A 287 10.44 -4.26 14.03
CA ALA A 287 10.21 -3.70 15.35
C ALA A 287 10.35 -2.16 15.40
N SER A 288 11.27 -1.57 14.65
CA SER A 288 11.69 -0.16 14.80
C SER A 288 11.47 0.76 13.59
N PHE A 289 11.25 0.23 12.38
CA PHE A 289 11.12 1.07 11.18
C PHE A 289 9.83 1.91 11.21
N ILE A 290 8.67 1.31 11.49
CA ILE A 290 7.44 2.03 11.82
C ILE A 290 7.05 1.72 13.27
N THR A 291 6.72 2.77 14.00
CA THR A 291 6.41 2.76 15.43
C THR A 291 5.00 3.29 15.70
N GLU A 292 4.50 3.13 16.92
CA GLU A 292 3.21 3.73 17.31
C GLU A 292 3.22 5.26 17.12
N ARG A 293 4.38 5.90 17.35
CA ARG A 293 4.59 7.34 17.18
C ARG A 293 4.40 7.79 15.72
N ASP A 294 4.77 6.95 14.75
CA ASP A 294 4.50 7.23 13.33
C ASP A 294 2.99 7.25 13.04
N ILE A 295 2.22 6.28 13.56
CA ILE A 295 0.77 6.21 13.33
C ILE A 295 0.05 7.39 14.01
N ALA A 296 0.52 7.79 15.19
CA ALA A 296 0.07 9.00 15.85
C ALA A 296 0.38 10.28 15.05
N GLN A 297 1.58 10.39 14.46
CA GLN A 297 1.98 11.50 13.60
C GLN A 297 1.19 11.55 12.29
N ILE A 298 0.84 10.39 11.70
CA ILE A 298 -0.02 10.29 10.51
C ILE A 298 -1.39 10.89 10.80
N ALA A 299 -2.05 10.51 11.90
CA ALA A 299 -3.29 11.14 12.34
C ALA A 299 -3.11 12.66 12.63
N GLY A 300 -2.01 13.02 13.30
CA GLY A 300 -1.65 14.41 13.59
C GLY A 300 -1.40 15.28 12.35
N ALA A 301 -1.06 14.69 11.21
CA ALA A 301 -0.92 15.33 9.91
C ALA A 301 -2.26 15.49 9.15
N GLY A 302 -3.39 15.16 9.78
CA GLY A 302 -4.72 15.22 9.15
C GLY A 302 -5.02 14.09 8.18
N LEU A 303 -4.15 13.07 8.11
CA LEU A 303 -4.36 11.87 7.31
C LEU A 303 -5.38 10.94 7.99
N ASN A 304 -6.01 10.06 7.22
CA ASN A 304 -7.09 9.19 7.70
C ASN A 304 -7.00 7.73 7.26
N TRP A 305 -6.10 7.39 6.34
CA TRP A 305 -5.83 6.03 5.92
C TRP A 305 -4.32 5.73 5.87
N VAL A 306 -3.97 4.45 6.01
CA VAL A 306 -2.66 3.93 5.57
C VAL A 306 -2.84 2.78 4.58
N ARG A 307 -2.00 2.72 3.55
CA ARG A 307 -1.85 1.54 2.69
C ARG A 307 -0.63 0.76 3.14
N VAL A 308 -0.77 -0.55 3.27
CA VAL A 308 0.18 -1.41 4.00
C VAL A 308 0.62 -2.55 3.09
N PRO A 309 1.72 -2.37 2.35
CA PRO A 309 2.38 -3.46 1.63
C PRO A 309 2.73 -4.61 2.58
N ILE A 310 2.14 -5.77 2.34
CA ILE A 310 2.43 -7.02 3.03
C ILE A 310 2.84 -8.11 2.03
N PRO A 311 3.80 -8.97 2.39
CA PRO A 311 4.22 -10.06 1.52
C PRO A 311 3.43 -11.35 1.79
N PHE A 312 3.36 -12.24 0.79
CA PHE A 312 2.84 -13.60 1.02
C PHE A 312 3.64 -14.38 2.09
N TRP A 313 4.93 -14.10 2.26
CA TRP A 313 5.75 -14.73 3.31
C TRP A 313 5.42 -14.26 4.73
N ALA A 314 4.58 -13.24 4.91
CA ALA A 314 3.96 -12.99 6.21
C ALA A 314 3.05 -14.17 6.63
N VAL A 315 2.53 -14.94 5.68
CA VAL A 315 1.74 -16.16 5.93
C VAL A 315 2.65 -17.40 5.95
N SER A 316 3.32 -17.72 4.84
CA SER A 316 4.23 -18.88 4.76
C SER A 316 5.21 -18.80 3.59
N THR A 317 6.31 -19.56 3.65
CA THR A 317 7.15 -19.88 2.48
C THR A 317 7.22 -21.38 2.24
N TRP A 318 7.62 -21.77 1.02
CA TRP A 318 7.84 -23.16 0.64
C TRP A 318 9.35 -23.46 0.54
N PRO A 319 9.86 -24.52 1.22
CA PRO A 319 11.27 -24.92 1.14
C PRO A 319 11.63 -25.66 -0.16
N ASN A 320 10.63 -25.96 -0.99
CA ASN A 320 10.76 -26.53 -2.32
C ASN A 320 9.66 -25.93 -3.20
N THR A 321 10.02 -25.04 -4.12
CA THR A 321 9.11 -24.45 -5.13
C THR A 321 9.25 -25.10 -6.50
N GLY A 322 10.12 -26.10 -6.64
CA GLY A 322 10.41 -26.80 -7.88
C GLY A 322 11.89 -27.12 -8.02
N VAL A 323 12.27 -27.59 -9.21
CA VAL A 323 13.65 -27.99 -9.54
C VAL A 323 14.15 -27.20 -10.75
N GLU A 324 15.33 -26.60 -10.60
CA GLU A 324 16.07 -25.91 -11.66
C GLU A 324 16.70 -26.90 -12.66
N PRO A 325 17.02 -26.50 -13.91
CA PRO A 325 17.71 -27.37 -14.89
C PRO A 325 19.08 -27.91 -14.43
N SER A 326 19.68 -27.29 -13.41
CA SER A 326 20.88 -27.75 -12.70
C SER A 326 20.65 -29.00 -11.83
N GLY A 327 19.41 -29.36 -11.57
CA GLY A 327 19.00 -30.37 -10.59
C GLY A 327 18.92 -29.84 -9.14
N SER A 328 19.12 -28.54 -8.89
CA SER A 328 18.93 -27.96 -7.55
C SER A 328 17.47 -27.62 -7.27
N THR A 329 17.00 -27.96 -6.07
CA THR A 329 15.72 -27.47 -5.54
C THR A 329 15.74 -25.96 -5.38
N GLU A 330 14.73 -25.28 -5.93
CA GLU A 330 14.45 -23.88 -5.66
C GLU A 330 13.73 -23.76 -4.31
N SER A 331 14.09 -22.76 -3.49
CA SER A 331 13.58 -22.58 -2.14
C SER A 331 13.40 -21.10 -1.83
N GLU A 332 12.24 -20.73 -1.27
CA GLU A 332 11.91 -19.33 -0.93
C GLU A 332 12.74 -18.86 0.29
N PRO A 333 13.64 -17.87 0.14
CA PRO A 333 14.63 -17.53 1.17
C PRO A 333 14.09 -16.59 2.25
N PHE A 334 12.86 -16.07 2.12
CA PHE A 334 12.29 -15.06 3.02
C PHE A 334 12.09 -15.54 4.46
N LEU A 335 11.80 -14.62 5.39
CA LEU A 335 11.52 -14.93 6.79
C LEU A 335 10.02 -15.19 7.01
N ALA A 336 9.61 -16.45 6.81
CA ALA A 336 8.22 -16.88 6.92
C ALA A 336 7.57 -16.54 8.27
N GLY A 337 6.33 -16.05 8.25
CA GLY A 337 5.46 -15.85 9.42
C GLY A 337 5.80 -14.65 10.32
N VAL A 338 7.07 -14.23 10.38
CA VAL A 338 7.55 -13.27 11.39
C VAL A 338 7.01 -11.85 11.20
N ALA A 339 6.72 -11.43 9.96
CA ALA A 339 6.13 -10.12 9.70
C ALA A 339 4.69 -9.98 10.24
N TRP A 340 3.93 -11.08 10.32
CA TRP A 340 2.51 -11.04 10.65
C TRP A 340 2.18 -10.50 12.07
N PRO A 341 2.87 -10.93 13.14
CA PRO A 341 2.77 -10.30 14.46
C PRO A 341 2.95 -8.76 14.45
N TYR A 342 3.80 -8.21 13.56
CA TYR A 342 4.01 -6.76 13.44
C TYR A 342 2.93 -6.07 12.60
N ILE A 343 2.39 -6.73 11.57
CA ILE A 343 1.19 -6.30 10.84
C ILE A 343 0.00 -6.19 11.82
N VAL A 344 -0.20 -7.20 12.66
CA VAL A 344 -1.21 -7.21 13.73
C VAL A 344 -1.00 -6.06 14.73
N ARG A 345 0.26 -5.78 15.12
CA ARG A 345 0.61 -4.65 15.98
C ARG A 345 0.25 -3.30 15.33
N LEU A 346 0.47 -3.14 14.02
CA LEU A 346 0.00 -1.98 13.26
C LEU A 346 -1.53 -1.85 13.29
N LEU A 347 -2.29 -2.94 13.06
CA LEU A 347 -3.76 -2.87 13.06
C LEU A 347 -4.31 -2.40 14.42
N ASN A 348 -3.64 -2.73 15.53
CA ASN A 348 -3.96 -2.20 16.85
C ASN A 348 -3.67 -0.70 16.97
N TRP A 349 -2.53 -0.22 16.48
CA TRP A 349 -2.22 1.22 16.46
C TRP A 349 -3.20 1.99 15.56
N ALA A 350 -3.55 1.45 14.39
CA ALA A 350 -4.56 2.01 13.50
C ALA A 350 -5.91 2.15 14.21
N ARG A 351 -6.36 1.10 14.93
CA ARG A 351 -7.55 1.16 15.79
C ARG A 351 -7.43 2.24 16.89
N LYS A 352 -6.28 2.33 17.56
CA LYS A 352 -6.01 3.30 18.64
C LYS A 352 -6.15 4.74 18.16
N TYR A 353 -5.74 5.06 16.93
CA TYR A 353 -5.75 6.42 16.36
C TYR A 353 -6.88 6.72 15.36
N GLY A 354 -7.79 5.77 15.11
CA GLY A 354 -8.92 5.96 14.18
C GLY A 354 -8.55 5.85 12.70
N ILE A 355 -7.34 5.41 12.38
CA ILE A 355 -6.82 5.27 11.02
C ILE A 355 -7.40 4.00 10.37
N ARG A 356 -7.91 4.13 9.14
CA ARG A 356 -8.34 2.98 8.33
C ARG A 356 -7.18 2.39 7.53
N VAL A 357 -7.27 1.11 7.22
CA VAL A 357 -6.21 0.34 6.56
C VAL A 357 -6.67 -0.17 5.20
N ASN A 358 -5.89 0.13 4.16
CA ASN A 358 -5.81 -0.66 2.94
C ASN A 358 -4.67 -1.67 3.11
N LEU A 359 -4.99 -2.92 3.42
CA LEU A 359 -3.99 -3.99 3.49
C LEU A 359 -3.68 -4.41 2.05
N ASP A 360 -2.42 -4.54 1.66
CA ASP A 360 -2.05 -4.70 0.25
C ASP A 360 -1.12 -5.91 0.06
N LEU A 361 -1.58 -6.95 -0.63
CA LEU A 361 -0.76 -8.12 -0.96
C LEU A 361 0.22 -7.74 -2.08
N HIS A 362 1.35 -7.21 -1.64
CA HIS A 362 2.32 -6.53 -2.49
C HIS A 362 3.25 -7.49 -3.23
N THR A 363 3.39 -8.72 -2.72
CA THR A 363 4.20 -9.79 -3.32
C THR A 363 3.39 -11.09 -3.42
N VAL A 364 3.52 -11.78 -4.55
CA VAL A 364 2.85 -13.06 -4.81
C VAL A 364 3.82 -14.10 -5.40
N PRO A 365 3.57 -15.41 -5.21
CA PRO A 365 4.35 -16.49 -5.81
C PRO A 365 4.65 -16.31 -7.30
N GLY A 366 5.91 -16.54 -7.69
CA GLY A 366 6.38 -16.41 -9.06
C GLY A 366 6.66 -14.97 -9.53
N SER A 367 6.33 -13.96 -8.74
CA SER A 367 6.29 -12.53 -9.08
C SER A 367 5.26 -12.18 -10.15
N GLN A 368 4.51 -11.11 -9.89
CA GLN A 368 3.51 -10.51 -10.78
C GLN A 368 4.08 -9.40 -11.68
N ASN A 369 5.28 -8.89 -11.40
CA ASN A 369 5.84 -7.74 -12.13
C ASN A 369 7.36 -7.80 -12.44
N GLY A 370 8.11 -8.75 -11.88
CA GLY A 370 9.54 -8.89 -12.09
C GLY A 370 10.38 -7.74 -11.50
N PHE A 371 9.80 -6.86 -10.69
CA PHE A 371 10.47 -5.78 -9.98
C PHE A 371 10.92 -6.22 -8.57
N ASN A 372 11.88 -5.49 -8.00
CA ASN A 372 12.43 -5.76 -6.67
C ASN A 372 11.39 -5.75 -5.53
N HIS A 373 10.44 -4.83 -5.55
CA HIS A 373 9.37 -4.74 -4.56
C HIS A 373 8.32 -5.87 -4.66
N SER A 374 8.35 -6.73 -5.68
CA SER A 374 7.64 -8.02 -5.65
C SER A 374 8.36 -9.12 -4.85
N GLY A 375 9.48 -8.77 -4.19
CA GLY A 375 10.33 -9.67 -3.42
C GLY A 375 11.46 -10.31 -4.23
N LYS A 376 11.24 -10.58 -5.52
CA LYS A 376 12.25 -11.18 -6.42
C LYS A 376 12.16 -10.55 -7.81
N GLY A 377 13.26 -9.96 -8.29
CA GLY A 377 13.35 -9.42 -9.64
C GLY A 377 13.44 -10.50 -10.74
N GLY A 378 13.14 -10.09 -11.98
CA GLY A 378 13.37 -10.89 -13.19
C GLY A 378 12.09 -11.28 -13.94
N GLN A 379 11.86 -12.58 -14.10
CA GLN A 379 10.68 -13.12 -14.80
C GLN A 379 9.39 -12.89 -13.99
N VAL A 380 8.27 -12.77 -14.72
CA VAL A 380 6.89 -12.82 -14.16
C VAL A 380 6.38 -14.25 -14.35
N ASN A 381 6.26 -15.04 -13.28
CA ASN A 381 5.72 -16.41 -13.32
C ASN A 381 4.36 -16.54 -12.60
N PHE A 382 3.76 -15.44 -12.13
CA PHE A 382 2.35 -15.39 -11.75
C PHE A 382 1.48 -15.22 -13.01
N LEU A 383 0.49 -16.10 -13.23
CA LEU A 383 -0.41 -16.09 -14.40
C LEU A 383 0.28 -16.02 -15.78
N ASN A 384 1.54 -16.47 -15.87
CA ASN A 384 2.33 -16.42 -17.09
C ASN A 384 3.29 -17.61 -17.15
N GLY A 385 3.41 -18.23 -18.32
CA GLY A 385 4.23 -19.42 -18.56
C GLY A 385 3.85 -20.65 -17.72
N ILE A 386 4.77 -21.62 -17.67
CA ILE A 386 4.51 -22.98 -17.18
C ILE A 386 3.93 -23.01 -15.76
N MET A 387 4.50 -22.23 -14.84
CA MET A 387 4.09 -22.23 -13.43
C MET A 387 2.98 -21.21 -13.11
N GLY A 388 2.44 -20.52 -14.12
CA GLY A 388 1.48 -19.43 -13.95
C GLY A 388 0.21 -19.80 -13.19
N ILE A 389 -0.37 -20.99 -13.45
CA ILE A 389 -1.57 -21.46 -12.76
C ILE A 389 -1.25 -21.93 -11.34
N ALA A 390 -0.18 -22.70 -11.14
CA ALA A 390 0.26 -23.16 -9.83
C ALA A 390 0.55 -21.99 -8.87
N ASN A 391 1.26 -20.97 -9.36
CA ASN A 391 1.52 -19.72 -8.62
C ASN A 391 0.22 -18.96 -8.32
N ALA A 392 -0.73 -18.89 -9.26
CA ALA A 392 -2.01 -18.26 -9.03
C ALA A 392 -2.87 -19.00 -8.00
N GLN A 393 -2.84 -20.35 -7.97
CA GLN A 393 -3.51 -21.14 -6.92
C GLN A 393 -2.96 -20.81 -5.52
N ARG A 394 -1.63 -20.77 -5.34
CA ARG A 394 -1.02 -20.32 -4.07
C ARG A 394 -1.42 -18.89 -3.71
N THR A 395 -1.52 -18.01 -4.72
CA THR A 395 -1.93 -16.61 -4.51
C THR A 395 -3.38 -16.51 -4.02
N LEU A 396 -4.32 -17.27 -4.62
CA LEU A 396 -5.70 -17.34 -4.14
C LEU A 396 -5.79 -17.83 -2.70
N ASP A 397 -5.00 -18.83 -2.31
CA ASP A 397 -4.94 -19.29 -0.92
C ASP A 397 -4.40 -18.23 0.05
N TYR A 398 -3.38 -17.45 -0.33
CA TYR A 398 -2.92 -16.33 0.50
C TYR A 398 -4.00 -15.24 0.63
N ILE A 399 -4.69 -14.90 -0.46
CA ILE A 399 -5.83 -13.96 -0.44
C ILE A 399 -6.95 -14.48 0.47
N ARG A 400 -7.27 -15.77 0.38
CA ARG A 400 -8.27 -16.48 1.21
C ARG A 400 -7.92 -16.39 2.69
N ILE A 401 -6.72 -16.83 3.09
CA ILE A 401 -6.24 -16.82 4.48
C ILE A 401 -6.22 -15.40 5.08
N ILE A 402 -5.82 -14.39 4.29
CA ILE A 402 -5.85 -12.98 4.73
C ILE A 402 -7.30 -12.48 4.86
N THR A 403 -8.18 -12.83 3.92
CA THR A 403 -9.60 -12.46 3.93
C THR A 403 -10.30 -13.00 5.17
N GLU A 404 -10.10 -14.28 5.47
CA GLU A 404 -10.60 -14.94 6.67
C GLU A 404 -10.21 -14.17 7.93
N PHE A 405 -8.92 -13.84 8.07
CA PHE A 405 -8.45 -13.09 9.23
C PHE A 405 -9.09 -11.70 9.33
N VAL A 406 -9.06 -10.88 8.26
CA VAL A 406 -9.50 -9.47 8.33
C VAL A 406 -11.02 -9.32 8.40
N SER A 407 -11.78 -10.38 8.13
CA SER A 407 -13.24 -10.39 8.18
C SER A 407 -13.80 -10.64 9.59
N GLN A 408 -12.98 -11.16 10.51
CA GLN A 408 -13.33 -11.32 11.91
C GLN A 408 -13.80 -9.97 12.52
N PRO A 409 -14.76 -9.97 13.48
CA PRO A 409 -15.31 -8.76 14.08
C PRO A 409 -14.26 -7.76 14.60
N GLU A 410 -13.13 -8.26 15.06
CA GLU A 410 -12.01 -7.49 15.60
C GLU A 410 -11.34 -6.58 14.56
N TRP A 411 -11.27 -6.99 13.29
CA TRP A 411 -10.43 -6.37 12.25
C TRP A 411 -11.20 -5.64 11.16
N ARG A 412 -12.42 -6.08 10.86
CA ARG A 412 -13.26 -5.56 9.76
C ARG A 412 -13.55 -4.04 9.83
N ASP A 413 -13.58 -3.45 11.03
CA ASP A 413 -13.82 -2.02 11.25
C ASP A 413 -12.54 -1.18 11.02
N VAL A 414 -11.36 -1.84 10.96
CA VAL A 414 -10.04 -1.22 10.70
C VAL A 414 -9.63 -1.43 9.23
N VAL A 415 -9.73 -2.66 8.72
CA VAL A 415 -9.32 -3.03 7.35
C VAL A 415 -10.48 -2.80 6.39
N GLY A 416 -10.62 -1.56 5.93
CA GLY A 416 -11.69 -1.15 5.01
C GLY A 416 -11.43 -1.52 3.55
N MET A 417 -10.17 -1.74 3.16
CA MET A 417 -9.75 -2.16 1.82
C MET A 417 -8.72 -3.31 1.90
N PHE A 418 -8.77 -4.21 0.94
CA PHE A 418 -7.77 -5.25 0.71
C PHE A 418 -7.34 -5.22 -0.77
N GLY A 419 -6.12 -4.76 -1.03
CA GLY A 419 -5.44 -4.91 -2.32
C GLY A 419 -5.00 -6.35 -2.52
N ILE A 420 -5.54 -7.02 -3.53
CA ILE A 420 -5.36 -8.48 -3.68
C ILE A 420 -4.12 -8.88 -4.50
N VAL A 421 -3.66 -8.02 -5.41
CA VAL A 421 -2.37 -8.13 -6.10
C VAL A 421 -1.89 -6.73 -6.49
N ASN A 422 -0.76 -6.29 -5.92
CA ASN A 422 -0.11 -5.04 -6.33
C ASN A 422 0.52 -5.14 -7.73
N GLU A 423 0.39 -4.09 -8.56
CA GLU A 423 1.18 -3.90 -9.79
C GLU A 423 1.32 -5.11 -10.75
N ALA A 424 0.30 -5.97 -10.88
CA ALA A 424 0.36 -7.10 -11.81
C ALA A 424 0.58 -6.62 -13.26
N ARG A 425 1.65 -7.06 -13.93
CA ARG A 425 1.99 -6.60 -15.29
C ARG A 425 1.06 -7.19 -16.33
N GLU A 426 0.06 -6.42 -16.76
CA GLU A 426 -0.86 -6.85 -17.82
C GLU A 426 -0.10 -7.24 -19.09
N ILE A 427 0.87 -6.45 -19.54
CA ILE A 427 1.70 -6.70 -20.73
C ILE A 427 2.57 -7.99 -20.67
N LYS A 428 2.54 -8.73 -19.56
CA LYS A 428 3.17 -10.05 -19.39
C LYS A 428 2.18 -11.18 -19.06
N ILE A 429 0.96 -10.85 -18.68
CA ILE A 429 -0.05 -11.79 -18.19
C ILE A 429 -1.23 -11.88 -19.17
N GLY A 430 -1.75 -10.72 -19.59
CA GLY A 430 -2.94 -10.53 -20.42
C GLY A 430 -4.15 -10.04 -19.61
N GLN A 431 -4.88 -9.06 -20.13
CA GLN A 431 -6.02 -8.45 -19.44
C GLN A 431 -7.15 -9.45 -19.15
N ASP A 432 -7.39 -10.42 -20.04
CA ASP A 432 -8.41 -11.46 -19.84
C ASP A 432 -8.03 -12.43 -18.70
N GLN A 433 -6.75 -12.78 -18.60
CA GLN A 433 -6.18 -13.64 -17.56
C GLN A 433 -6.27 -12.96 -16.18
N LEU A 434 -5.92 -11.67 -16.09
CA LEU A 434 -6.13 -10.87 -14.88
C LEU A 434 -7.62 -10.72 -14.55
N SER A 435 -8.48 -10.51 -15.54
CA SER A 435 -9.92 -10.36 -15.34
C SER A 435 -10.59 -11.64 -14.82
N ALA A 436 -10.15 -12.80 -15.28
CA ALA A 436 -10.59 -14.09 -14.78
C ALA A 436 -10.10 -14.34 -13.34
N PHE A 437 -8.82 -14.08 -13.04
CA PHE A 437 -8.28 -14.18 -11.69
C PHE A 437 -8.98 -13.23 -10.70
N TYR A 438 -9.23 -11.97 -11.09
CA TYR A 438 -9.94 -11.00 -10.25
C TYR A 438 -11.42 -11.36 -10.05
N LEU A 439 -12.08 -12.02 -11.01
CA LEU A 439 -13.43 -12.56 -10.81
C LEU A 439 -13.43 -13.78 -9.87
N GLU A 440 -12.46 -14.68 -9.99
CA GLU A 440 -12.32 -15.83 -9.08
C GLU A 440 -12.03 -15.38 -7.65
N ALA A 441 -11.08 -14.45 -7.48
CA ALA A 441 -10.79 -13.83 -6.18
C ALA A 441 -12.01 -13.06 -5.63
N HIS A 442 -12.78 -12.37 -6.48
CA HIS A 442 -14.04 -11.72 -6.06
C HIS A 442 -15.06 -12.73 -5.54
N ASN A 443 -15.31 -13.82 -6.28
CA ASN A 443 -16.23 -14.88 -5.88
C ASN A 443 -15.84 -15.49 -4.53
N MET A 444 -14.56 -15.86 -4.37
CA MET A 444 -14.01 -16.46 -3.15
C MET A 444 -14.06 -15.51 -1.94
N ILE A 445 -13.67 -14.24 -2.13
CA ILE A 445 -13.78 -13.24 -1.05
C ILE A 445 -15.24 -13.03 -0.65
N ARG A 446 -16.19 -13.05 -1.60
CA ARG A 446 -17.62 -12.83 -1.31
C ARG A 446 -18.37 -14.08 -0.85
N SER A 447 -17.86 -15.30 -1.03
CA SER A 447 -18.38 -16.47 -0.31
C SER A 447 -18.03 -16.42 1.17
N ILE A 448 -16.79 -16.02 1.52
CA ILE A 448 -16.35 -15.83 2.91
C ILE A 448 -17.07 -14.64 3.56
N THR A 449 -17.03 -13.47 2.90
CA THR A 449 -17.46 -12.20 3.52
C THR A 449 -18.94 -11.90 3.37
N GLY A 450 -19.64 -12.53 2.44
CA GLY A 450 -20.99 -12.14 2.02
C GLY A 450 -21.04 -10.90 1.13
N ILE A 451 -22.17 -10.71 0.44
CA ILE A 451 -22.41 -9.53 -0.41
C ILE A 451 -22.81 -8.33 0.45
N GLY A 452 -22.10 -7.21 0.25
CA GLY A 452 -22.26 -5.97 1.01
C GLY A 452 -21.41 -5.89 2.28
N THR A 453 -20.67 -6.94 2.63
CA THR A 453 -19.93 -7.11 3.90
C THR A 453 -18.44 -7.47 3.71
N GLY A 454 -17.60 -7.27 4.74
CA GLY A 454 -16.14 -7.37 4.63
C GLY A 454 -15.49 -6.21 3.83
N PRO A 455 -14.19 -6.28 3.51
CA PRO A 455 -13.45 -5.17 2.88
C PRO A 455 -13.87 -4.91 1.41
N TYR A 456 -13.57 -3.71 0.94
CA TYR A 456 -13.50 -3.39 -0.49
C TYR A 456 -12.29 -4.09 -1.12
N ILE A 457 -12.45 -4.67 -2.30
CA ILE A 457 -11.38 -5.38 -3.02
C ILE A 457 -10.66 -4.38 -3.93
N SER A 458 -9.40 -4.04 -3.66
CA SER A 458 -8.60 -3.17 -4.53
C SER A 458 -7.86 -4.01 -5.58
N ILE A 459 -7.97 -3.61 -6.85
CA ILE A 459 -7.23 -4.19 -7.97
C ILE A 459 -6.40 -3.11 -8.67
N HIS A 460 -5.13 -3.41 -8.98
CA HIS A 460 -4.27 -2.49 -9.71
C HIS A 460 -4.65 -2.43 -11.20
N ASP A 461 -4.47 -1.25 -11.82
CA ASP A 461 -4.80 -0.96 -13.23
C ASP A 461 -3.98 -1.75 -14.29
N GLY A 462 -3.04 -2.59 -13.84
CA GLY A 462 -2.20 -3.43 -14.70
C GLY A 462 -1.07 -2.71 -15.45
N PHE A 463 -0.81 -1.44 -15.12
CA PHE A 463 -0.10 -0.44 -15.93
C PHE A 463 -0.84 -0.03 -17.21
N LEU A 464 -2.15 -0.28 -17.29
CA LEU A 464 -3.00 0.27 -18.34
C LEU A 464 -3.59 1.62 -17.90
N ALA A 465 -3.90 2.48 -18.86
CA ALA A 465 -4.73 3.64 -18.56
C ALA A 465 -6.07 3.18 -17.96
N VAL A 466 -6.47 3.70 -16.80
CA VAL A 466 -7.69 3.30 -16.03
C VAL A 466 -8.99 3.24 -16.85
N SER A 467 -9.06 3.91 -17.99
CA SER A 467 -10.15 3.77 -18.97
C SER A 467 -10.30 2.35 -19.54
N ALA A 468 -9.24 1.54 -19.60
CA ALA A 468 -9.25 0.16 -20.09
C ALA A 468 -10.08 -0.80 -19.22
N TRP A 469 -10.37 -0.40 -17.98
CA TRP A 469 -11.23 -1.13 -17.04
C TRP A 469 -12.68 -0.59 -17.02
N SER A 470 -13.04 0.35 -17.91
CA SER A 470 -14.42 0.88 -18.00
C SER A 470 -15.42 -0.24 -18.23
N GLY A 471 -16.41 -0.39 -17.35
CA GLY A 471 -17.40 -1.47 -17.42
C GLY A 471 -16.87 -2.85 -17.01
N PHE A 472 -15.75 -2.93 -16.28
CA PHE A 472 -15.28 -4.16 -15.64
C PHE A 472 -16.30 -4.70 -14.63
N LEU A 473 -16.53 -6.02 -14.67
CA LEU A 473 -17.48 -6.80 -13.83
C LEU A 473 -18.73 -6.02 -13.34
N PRO A 474 -19.63 -5.55 -14.23
CA PRO A 474 -20.78 -4.74 -13.80
C PRO A 474 -21.70 -5.54 -12.88
N GLY A 475 -22.03 -5.00 -11.69
CA GLY A 475 -22.77 -5.72 -10.65
C GLY A 475 -21.89 -6.45 -9.63
N SER A 476 -20.56 -6.40 -9.74
CA SER A 476 -19.64 -6.94 -8.74
C SER A 476 -19.69 -6.15 -7.43
N ASP A 477 -19.65 -6.86 -6.30
CA ASP A 477 -19.71 -6.23 -4.99
C ASP A 477 -18.39 -5.58 -4.55
N ARG A 478 -18.36 -4.24 -4.56
CA ARG A 478 -17.32 -3.40 -3.94
C ARG A 478 -15.89 -3.72 -4.37
N ILE A 479 -15.63 -3.50 -5.65
CA ILE A 479 -14.27 -3.44 -6.22
C ILE A 479 -13.82 -1.98 -6.31
N VAL A 480 -12.54 -1.72 -6.02
CA VAL A 480 -11.84 -0.44 -6.17
C VAL A 480 -10.80 -0.58 -7.27
N MET A 481 -10.72 0.40 -8.17
CA MET A 481 -9.62 0.54 -9.11
C MET A 481 -8.49 1.34 -8.47
N ASP A 482 -7.31 0.75 -8.46
CA ASP A 482 -6.08 1.31 -7.92
C ASP A 482 -5.11 1.67 -9.05
N THR A 483 -4.58 2.89 -9.05
CA THR A 483 -3.67 3.38 -10.10
C THR A 483 -2.47 4.09 -9.49
N HIS A 484 -1.29 3.89 -10.08
CA HIS A 484 0.00 4.33 -9.54
C HIS A 484 0.68 5.40 -10.43
N PRO A 485 0.13 6.63 -10.50
CA PRO A 485 0.68 7.68 -11.36
C PRO A 485 1.99 8.29 -10.84
N TYR A 486 3.06 8.10 -11.62
CA TYR A 486 4.39 8.68 -11.39
C TYR A 486 4.92 9.43 -12.63
N PHE A 487 5.73 10.48 -12.43
CA PHE A 487 6.45 11.17 -13.52
C PHE A 487 7.93 10.74 -13.61
N ALA A 488 8.54 10.34 -12.50
CA ALA A 488 9.93 9.86 -12.42
C ALA A 488 10.26 8.83 -13.51
N PHE A 489 9.48 7.75 -13.59
CA PHE A 489 9.80 6.57 -14.39
C PHE A 489 9.41 6.68 -15.88
N SER A 490 9.15 7.88 -16.39
CA SER A 490 8.75 8.06 -17.79
C SER A 490 9.92 7.97 -18.79
N GLY A 491 11.16 7.79 -18.32
CA GLY A 491 12.37 7.73 -19.16
C GLY A 491 12.74 9.03 -19.88
N ASN A 492 12.05 10.13 -19.58
CA ASN A 492 12.39 11.47 -20.07
C ASN A 492 13.44 12.11 -19.14
N PRO A 493 14.25 13.08 -19.61
CA PRO A 493 15.26 13.70 -18.77
C PRO A 493 14.72 14.73 -17.76
N GLN A 494 13.41 15.04 -17.77
CA GLN A 494 12.70 15.89 -16.80
C GLN A 494 13.41 17.21 -16.42
N THR A 495 14.11 17.85 -17.36
CA THR A 495 15.01 18.99 -17.14
C THR A 495 14.32 20.32 -16.82
N GLU A 496 12.99 20.38 -16.87
CA GLU A 496 12.25 21.62 -16.59
C GLU A 496 12.30 21.99 -15.10
N PRO A 497 12.61 23.25 -14.75
CA PRO A 497 12.92 23.62 -13.37
C PRO A 497 11.67 23.56 -12.47
N ILE A 498 11.84 22.97 -11.27
CA ILE A 498 10.82 23.02 -10.22
C ILE A 498 11.02 24.21 -9.26
N SER A 499 12.26 24.69 -9.08
CA SER A 499 12.53 25.96 -8.39
C SER A 499 12.35 27.12 -9.37
N THR A 500 11.13 27.66 -9.44
CA THR A 500 10.77 28.86 -10.22
C THR A 500 10.59 30.11 -9.35
N GLY A 501 10.51 29.94 -8.02
CA GLY A 501 10.26 31.01 -7.05
C GLY A 501 9.35 30.52 -5.93
N THR A 502 8.91 31.45 -5.09
CA THR A 502 8.04 31.19 -3.92
C THR A 502 6.61 31.72 -4.07
N ASP A 503 6.27 32.28 -5.24
CA ASP A 503 4.91 32.73 -5.55
C ASP A 503 3.97 31.52 -5.66
N PRO A 504 2.89 31.41 -4.85
CA PRO A 504 1.98 30.27 -4.89
C PRO A 504 1.34 29.98 -6.25
N ASP A 505 1.26 30.96 -7.15
CA ASP A 505 0.62 30.81 -8.46
C ASP A 505 1.58 30.32 -9.57
N ASP A 506 2.91 30.47 -9.39
CA ASP A 506 3.95 30.10 -10.38
C ASP A 506 5.03 29.13 -9.85
N ALA A 507 5.12 28.92 -8.54
CA ALA A 507 6.04 27.95 -7.94
C ALA A 507 5.83 26.54 -8.51
N GLY A 508 6.92 25.88 -8.92
CA GLY A 508 6.90 24.57 -9.57
C GLY A 508 6.77 24.64 -11.10
N GLY A 509 6.59 25.83 -11.67
CA GLY A 509 6.55 26.06 -13.11
C GLY A 509 5.49 25.21 -13.81
N GLN A 510 5.91 24.35 -14.74
CA GLN A 510 4.97 23.47 -15.46
C GLN A 510 4.43 22.31 -14.61
N TRP A 511 5.16 21.84 -13.59
CA TRP A 511 4.89 20.57 -12.92
C TRP A 511 3.51 20.49 -12.25
N PRO A 512 3.03 21.51 -11.51
CA PRO A 512 1.67 21.52 -10.95
C PRO A 512 0.59 21.42 -12.03
N ARG A 513 0.75 22.17 -13.12
CA ARG A 513 -0.19 22.18 -14.26
C ARG A 513 -0.19 20.83 -14.99
N LEU A 514 0.97 20.19 -15.10
CA LEU A 514 1.12 18.89 -15.75
C LEU A 514 0.43 17.77 -14.95
N ALA A 515 0.58 17.72 -13.62
CA ALA A 515 -0.13 16.76 -12.76
C ALA A 515 -1.66 16.87 -12.92
N CYS A 516 -2.20 18.09 -12.85
CA CYS A 516 -3.62 18.37 -13.05
C CYS A 516 -4.16 17.91 -14.41
N ASN A 517 -3.41 18.19 -15.48
CA ASN A 517 -3.78 17.79 -16.85
C ASN A 517 -3.71 16.27 -17.06
N SER A 518 -2.67 15.61 -16.55
CA SER A 518 -2.42 14.18 -16.77
C SER A 518 -3.42 13.29 -16.02
N TRP A 519 -3.83 13.67 -14.80
CA TRP A 519 -4.53 12.75 -13.91
C TRP A 519 -6.00 13.11 -13.65
N GLY A 520 -6.33 14.39 -13.45
CA GLY A 520 -7.65 14.81 -12.93
C GLY A 520 -8.85 14.32 -13.75
N SER A 521 -8.82 14.52 -15.06
CA SER A 521 -9.88 14.04 -15.97
C SER A 521 -9.89 12.51 -16.14
N SER A 522 -8.74 11.84 -15.95
CA SER A 522 -8.63 10.39 -16.06
C SER A 522 -9.30 9.69 -14.87
N LEU A 523 -8.90 10.08 -13.65
CA LEU A 523 -9.48 9.58 -12.40
C LEU A 523 -10.99 9.87 -12.32
N ASN A 524 -11.42 11.09 -12.66
CA ASN A 524 -12.85 11.44 -12.63
C ASN A 524 -13.68 10.83 -13.78
N ASN A 525 -13.06 10.28 -14.82
CA ASN A 525 -13.75 9.45 -15.81
C ASN A 525 -13.83 7.98 -15.34
N SER A 526 -12.76 7.45 -14.73
CA SER A 526 -12.79 6.13 -14.08
C SER A 526 -13.87 6.06 -13.01
N ARG A 527 -14.01 7.11 -12.17
CA ARG A 527 -15.07 7.21 -11.15
C ARG A 527 -16.51 7.15 -11.68
N LYS A 528 -16.72 7.40 -12.97
CA LYS A 528 -18.03 7.26 -13.64
C LYS A 528 -18.20 5.89 -14.29
N ASN A 529 -17.13 5.39 -14.92
CA ASN A 529 -17.19 4.29 -15.87
C ASN A 529 -16.77 2.94 -15.27
N PHE A 530 -15.98 2.95 -14.19
CA PHE A 530 -15.58 1.77 -13.41
C PHE A 530 -16.41 1.66 -12.12
N GLY A 531 -16.29 2.67 -11.24
CA GLY A 531 -16.73 2.60 -9.85
C GLY A 531 -15.77 3.38 -8.96
N VAL A 532 -15.56 2.93 -7.71
CA VAL A 532 -14.59 3.60 -6.81
C VAL A 532 -13.19 3.53 -7.43
N THR A 533 -12.50 4.67 -7.51
CA THR A 533 -11.13 4.76 -8.02
C THR A 533 -10.29 5.64 -7.09
N ILE A 534 -9.12 5.14 -6.71
CA ILE A 534 -8.13 5.80 -5.86
C ILE A 534 -6.78 5.85 -6.58
N ALA A 535 -5.86 6.68 -6.09
CA ALA A 535 -4.44 6.52 -6.39
C ALA A 535 -3.73 5.94 -5.15
N GLY A 536 -3.54 4.62 -5.12
CA GLY A 536 -2.85 3.89 -4.04
C GLY A 536 -1.36 4.22 -3.95
N GLU A 537 -0.79 4.80 -5.00
CA GLU A 537 0.57 5.36 -4.98
C GLU A 537 0.69 6.62 -5.85
N PHE A 538 1.36 7.64 -5.31
CA PHE A 538 1.98 8.75 -6.04
C PHE A 538 3.05 9.37 -5.15
N SER A 539 4.00 10.15 -5.68
CA SER A 539 5.03 10.83 -4.88
C SER A 539 5.36 12.22 -5.43
N ASN A 540 6.31 12.92 -4.79
CA ASN A 540 6.89 14.13 -5.36
C ASN A 540 7.98 13.82 -6.41
N GLY A 541 8.14 12.54 -6.81
CA GLY A 541 9.04 12.07 -7.87
C GLY A 541 8.66 12.61 -9.25
N TYR A 542 8.98 13.87 -9.49
CA TYR A 542 8.93 14.49 -10.82
C TYR A 542 10.16 14.10 -11.67
N ASN A 543 11.27 13.75 -11.01
CA ASN A 543 12.48 13.13 -11.55
C ASN A 543 12.74 11.78 -10.85
N ASP A 544 13.67 10.98 -11.39
CA ASP A 544 14.02 9.65 -10.89
C ASP A 544 15.33 9.59 -10.07
N CYS A 545 15.77 10.71 -9.48
CA CYS A 545 16.92 10.73 -8.59
C CYS A 545 16.58 10.14 -7.20
N GLY A 546 17.51 9.37 -6.66
CA GLY A 546 17.44 8.82 -5.29
C GLY A 546 18.26 7.53 -5.17
N LEU A 547 18.96 7.34 -4.05
CA LEU A 547 19.83 6.17 -3.86
C LEU A 547 19.04 4.87 -4.04
N PHE A 548 19.44 4.08 -5.02
CA PHE A 548 18.81 2.81 -5.41
C PHE A 548 17.33 2.90 -5.88
N LEU A 549 16.80 4.08 -6.22
CA LEU A 549 15.40 4.25 -6.66
C LEU A 549 15.09 3.38 -7.90
N ASN A 550 15.95 3.45 -8.91
CA ASN A 550 15.86 2.59 -10.11
C ASN A 550 16.49 1.19 -9.88
N GLY A 551 16.58 0.73 -8.62
CA GLY A 551 17.27 -0.49 -8.20
C GLY A 551 18.74 -0.27 -7.80
N VAL A 552 19.34 -1.26 -7.13
CA VAL A 552 20.69 -1.14 -6.50
C VAL A 552 21.82 -0.85 -7.50
N ASN A 553 21.68 -1.34 -8.74
CA ASN A 553 22.59 -1.06 -9.85
C ASN A 553 21.89 -0.22 -10.96
N GLY A 554 20.83 0.50 -10.60
CA GLY A 554 20.05 1.33 -11.52
C GLY A 554 20.78 2.59 -11.97
N THR A 555 20.43 3.07 -13.16
CA THR A 555 20.85 4.37 -13.69
C THR A 555 19.68 5.34 -13.72
N HIS A 556 19.91 6.61 -13.39
CA HIS A 556 18.92 7.67 -13.51
C HIS A 556 18.74 8.12 -14.97
N SER A 557 17.55 8.59 -15.31
CA SER A 557 17.21 9.17 -16.61
C SER A 557 17.17 10.71 -16.57
N PHE A 558 17.03 11.32 -15.38
CA PHE A 558 17.13 12.76 -15.16
C PHE A 558 18.39 13.37 -15.79
N GLY A 559 18.21 14.51 -16.49
CA GLY A 559 19.27 15.22 -17.21
C GLY A 559 20.00 16.31 -16.41
N GLY A 560 19.62 16.55 -15.15
CA GLY A 560 20.34 17.41 -14.21
C GLY A 560 21.25 16.60 -13.27
N ASP A 561 21.78 17.25 -12.23
CA ASP A 561 22.56 16.55 -11.20
C ASP A 561 21.63 15.84 -10.19
N CYS A 562 21.91 14.58 -9.88
CA CYS A 562 21.17 13.83 -8.87
C CYS A 562 21.73 13.98 -7.44
N ASP A 563 22.90 14.58 -7.25
CA ASP A 563 23.39 14.91 -5.90
C ASP A 563 22.52 16.01 -5.25
N ASP A 564 22.02 16.98 -6.05
CA ASP A 564 21.04 17.99 -5.63
C ASP A 564 19.75 17.38 -5.04
N TRP A 565 19.35 16.21 -5.54
CA TRP A 565 18.11 15.51 -5.13
C TRP A 565 18.33 14.44 -4.06
N GLN A 566 19.58 14.10 -3.72
CA GLN A 566 19.93 13.10 -2.71
C GLN A 566 20.26 13.70 -1.32
N ASP A 567 20.19 15.03 -1.16
CA ASP A 567 20.30 15.69 0.15
C ASP A 567 19.48 16.99 0.20
N SER A 568 18.26 16.88 0.72
CA SER A 568 17.31 17.99 0.86
C SER A 568 17.69 19.05 1.88
N SER A 569 18.79 18.90 2.63
CA SER A 569 19.29 19.96 3.53
C SER A 569 19.78 21.18 2.75
N ASN A 570 20.12 21.01 1.46
CA ASN A 570 20.58 22.06 0.57
C ASN A 570 19.45 22.74 -0.23
N TRP A 571 18.20 22.25 -0.15
CA TRP A 571 17.09 22.79 -0.93
C TRP A 571 16.70 24.20 -0.47
N ASP A 572 16.64 25.14 -1.41
CA ASP A 572 16.20 26.51 -1.16
C ASP A 572 14.67 26.63 -1.05
N ASP A 573 14.20 27.81 -0.64
CA ASP A 573 12.77 28.05 -0.44
C ASP A 573 11.96 27.96 -1.75
N GLY A 574 12.58 28.27 -2.90
CA GLY A 574 11.98 28.10 -4.23
C GLY A 574 11.78 26.64 -4.60
N THR A 575 12.77 25.78 -4.33
CA THR A 575 12.68 24.33 -4.52
C THR A 575 11.58 23.75 -3.63
N LYS A 576 11.54 24.14 -2.35
CA LYS A 576 10.53 23.69 -1.40
C LYS A 576 9.12 24.15 -1.79
N ALA A 577 8.97 25.40 -2.23
CA ALA A 577 7.69 25.93 -2.72
C ALA A 577 7.22 25.22 -3.99
N GLY A 578 8.11 24.95 -4.95
CA GLY A 578 7.77 24.25 -6.18
C GLY A 578 7.39 22.78 -5.99
N VAL A 579 8.15 22.06 -5.16
CA VAL A 579 7.79 20.69 -4.74
C VAL A 579 6.44 20.68 -4.02
N LYS A 580 6.14 21.66 -3.16
CA LYS A 580 4.84 21.80 -2.49
C LYS A 580 3.70 22.09 -3.45
N ALA A 581 3.90 22.99 -4.42
CA ALA A 581 2.90 23.33 -5.42
C ALA A 581 2.58 22.13 -6.33
N PHE A 582 3.59 21.34 -6.67
CA PHE A 582 3.44 20.06 -7.37
C PHE A 582 2.68 19.04 -6.51
N ALA A 583 3.07 18.85 -5.24
CA ALA A 583 2.38 17.97 -4.29
C ALA A 583 0.89 18.31 -4.15
N MET A 584 0.55 19.59 -3.97
CA MET A 584 -0.83 20.05 -3.82
C MET A 584 -1.65 19.87 -5.11
N ALA A 585 -1.05 20.12 -6.28
CA ALA A 585 -1.71 19.87 -7.57
C ALA A 585 -1.95 18.37 -7.82
N SER A 586 -0.99 17.52 -7.46
CA SER A 586 -1.12 16.05 -7.47
C SER A 586 -2.28 15.60 -6.57
N MET A 587 -2.31 16.06 -5.31
CA MET A 587 -3.36 15.72 -4.35
C MET A 587 -4.77 16.12 -4.81
N ASP A 588 -4.92 17.30 -5.45
CA ASP A 588 -6.19 17.76 -6.01
C ASP A 588 -6.62 16.98 -7.26
N ALA A 589 -5.69 16.68 -8.15
CA ALA A 589 -5.94 15.91 -9.36
C ALA A 589 -6.36 14.46 -9.05
N LEU A 590 -5.73 13.83 -8.07
CA LEU A 590 -6.03 12.46 -7.67
C LEU A 590 -7.29 12.39 -6.79
N GLY A 591 -7.45 13.31 -5.83
CA GLY A 591 -8.65 13.52 -5.02
C GLY A 591 -8.91 12.49 -3.91
N ASP A 592 -8.58 11.23 -4.14
CA ASP A 592 -8.53 10.14 -3.16
C ASP A 592 -7.20 9.41 -3.37
N TRP A 593 -6.27 9.52 -2.42
CA TRP A 593 -4.86 9.23 -2.66
C TRP A 593 -4.11 8.66 -1.45
N PHE A 594 -3.04 7.93 -1.74
CA PHE A 594 -2.04 7.45 -0.80
C PHE A 594 -0.64 7.81 -1.31
N PHE A 595 0.11 8.63 -0.55
CA PHE A 595 1.46 9.03 -0.94
C PHE A 595 2.48 7.88 -0.71
N TRP A 596 3.37 7.63 -1.68
CA TRP A 596 4.50 6.69 -1.59
C TRP A 596 5.78 7.45 -1.20
N THR A 597 6.27 7.35 0.03
CA THR A 597 5.79 6.61 1.22
C THR A 597 5.76 7.54 2.43
N TRP A 598 5.25 7.08 3.59
CA TRP A 598 5.26 7.86 4.85
C TRP A 598 6.66 8.38 5.15
N LYS A 599 7.69 7.52 5.12
CA LYS A 599 9.09 7.93 5.30
C LYS A 599 10.07 7.01 4.61
N ILE A 600 11.22 7.58 4.25
CA ILE A 600 12.40 6.86 3.75
C ILE A 600 13.41 6.73 4.90
N GLY A 601 13.98 5.54 5.09
CA GLY A 601 15.03 5.29 6.06
C GLY A 601 16.37 5.92 5.65
N PRO A 602 17.21 6.34 6.61
CA PRO A 602 18.53 6.86 6.30
C PRO A 602 19.45 5.77 5.73
N ALA A 603 20.37 6.20 4.86
CA ALA A 603 21.53 5.40 4.48
C ALA A 603 22.54 5.29 5.64
N LEU A 604 23.59 4.48 5.48
CA LEU A 604 24.63 4.26 6.50
C LEU A 604 25.42 5.53 6.91
N ASP A 605 25.27 6.65 6.19
CA ASP A 605 25.82 7.96 6.53
C ASP A 605 24.87 8.82 7.39
N GLY A 606 23.64 8.37 7.61
CA GLY A 606 22.59 9.07 8.36
C GLY A 606 21.67 9.96 7.51
N VAL A 607 21.88 10.04 6.19
CA VAL A 607 21.10 10.92 5.30
C VAL A 607 19.95 10.16 4.65
N VAL A 608 18.77 10.81 4.54
CA VAL A 608 17.65 10.30 3.74
C VAL A 608 17.94 10.57 2.27
N ARG A 609 18.26 9.52 1.50
CA ARG A 609 18.77 9.61 0.13
C ARG A 609 17.71 9.58 -0.98
N SER A 610 16.42 9.66 -0.63
CA SER A 610 15.30 9.82 -1.58
C SER A 610 14.22 10.80 -1.07
N PRO A 611 14.51 12.09 -0.79
CA PRO A 611 13.61 13.02 -0.11
C PRO A 611 12.27 13.29 -0.81
N LEU A 612 12.21 13.20 -2.15
CA LEU A 612 10.96 13.32 -2.93
C LEU A 612 9.92 12.23 -2.63
N TRP A 613 10.34 11.16 -1.93
CA TRP A 613 9.56 9.97 -1.62
C TRP A 613 9.23 9.83 -0.13
N SER A 614 9.48 10.88 0.67
CA SER A 614 9.29 10.87 2.12
C SER A 614 8.28 11.94 2.56
N TYR A 615 7.04 11.52 2.88
CA TYR A 615 5.99 12.44 3.33
C TYR A 615 6.36 13.13 4.65
N GLN A 616 6.85 12.37 5.63
CA GLN A 616 7.26 12.85 6.96
C GLN A 616 8.33 13.95 6.83
N LEU A 617 9.41 13.68 6.08
CA LEU A 617 10.49 14.65 5.87
C LEU A 617 9.98 15.92 5.17
N GLY A 618 9.08 15.78 4.19
CA GLY A 618 8.48 16.93 3.50
C GLY A 618 7.49 17.73 4.34
N LEU A 619 6.82 17.10 5.31
CA LEU A 619 5.97 17.77 6.30
C LEU A 619 6.83 18.56 7.30
N GLU A 620 7.90 17.94 7.81
CA GLU A 620 8.86 18.55 8.74
C GLU A 620 9.61 19.74 8.13
N ASN A 621 9.93 19.68 6.83
CA ASN A 621 10.74 20.68 6.12
C ASN A 621 9.94 21.56 5.15
N GLY A 622 8.60 21.47 5.18
CA GLY A 622 7.68 22.45 4.59
C GLY A 622 7.27 22.25 3.13
N TRP A 623 7.77 21.25 2.41
CA TRP A 623 7.39 20.96 1.01
C TRP A 623 6.17 20.03 0.85
N ILE A 624 5.51 19.65 1.95
CA ILE A 624 4.18 19.03 2.00
C ILE A 624 3.19 20.02 2.65
N PRO A 625 1.91 20.09 2.25
CA PRO A 625 0.90 20.87 2.97
C PRO A 625 0.64 20.30 4.37
N THR A 626 0.59 21.17 5.40
CA THR A 626 0.35 20.76 6.79
C THR A 626 -1.09 20.34 7.08
N ASP A 627 -2.03 20.73 6.21
CA ASP A 627 -3.41 20.24 6.17
C ASP A 627 -3.67 19.75 4.73
N PRO A 628 -3.89 18.45 4.48
CA PRO A 628 -4.02 17.90 3.13
C PRO A 628 -5.23 18.47 2.36
N ARG A 629 -6.24 19.01 3.05
CA ARG A 629 -7.42 19.62 2.44
C ARG A 629 -7.10 20.93 1.73
N THR A 630 -5.99 21.59 2.07
CA THR A 630 -5.55 22.83 1.40
C THR A 630 -5.13 22.63 -0.06
N ALA A 631 -4.92 21.37 -0.50
CA ALA A 631 -4.74 21.05 -1.91
C ALA A 631 -6.02 21.29 -2.75
N VAL A 632 -7.21 21.13 -2.15
CA VAL A 632 -8.48 21.09 -2.88
C VAL A 632 -8.74 22.40 -3.65
N GLY A 633 -8.87 22.29 -4.96
CA GLY A 633 -9.03 23.40 -5.90
C GLY A 633 -7.73 23.95 -6.50
N LYS A 634 -6.54 23.42 -6.17
CA LYS A 634 -5.27 23.86 -6.78
C LYS A 634 -5.27 23.76 -8.31
N CYS A 635 -5.87 22.71 -8.88
CA CYS A 635 -6.00 22.56 -10.33
C CYS A 635 -6.95 23.61 -10.95
N ALA A 636 -8.03 23.96 -10.24
CA ALA A 636 -8.95 25.01 -10.67
C ALA A 636 -8.29 26.41 -10.57
N ALA A 637 -7.49 26.68 -9.53
CA ALA A 637 -6.71 27.90 -9.40
C ALA A 637 -5.65 28.04 -10.51
N LEU A 638 -5.00 26.93 -10.89
CA LEU A 638 -4.13 26.86 -12.07
C LEU A 638 -4.89 27.04 -13.41
N GLY A 639 -6.23 27.08 -13.40
CA GLY A 639 -7.07 27.22 -14.59
C GLY A 639 -7.28 25.93 -15.39
N VAL A 640 -6.91 24.76 -14.85
CA VAL A 640 -7.13 23.47 -15.51
C VAL A 640 -8.60 23.08 -15.41
N GLN A 641 -9.24 22.88 -16.57
CA GLN A 641 -10.63 22.44 -16.66
C GLN A 641 -10.67 20.90 -16.71
N GLY A 642 -11.05 20.27 -15.60
CA GLY A 642 -11.17 18.81 -15.49
C GLY A 642 -12.60 18.32 -15.76
N SER A 643 -12.73 17.02 -16.08
CA SER A 643 -14.05 16.37 -16.05
C SER A 643 -14.54 16.28 -14.58
N SER A 644 -15.75 16.76 -14.31
CA SER A 644 -16.33 16.72 -12.96
C SER A 644 -16.94 15.35 -12.67
N PHE A 645 -16.76 14.84 -11.46
CA PHE A 645 -17.47 13.68 -10.92
C PHE A 645 -18.54 14.15 -9.92
N SER A 646 -19.69 13.50 -9.88
CA SER A 646 -20.86 13.90 -9.09
C SER A 646 -20.79 13.53 -7.61
N GLY A 647 -19.74 12.84 -7.17
CA GLY A 647 -19.65 12.27 -5.81
C GLY A 647 -20.61 11.12 -5.56
N THR A 648 -21.23 10.56 -6.61
CA THR A 648 -22.25 9.50 -6.51
C THR A 648 -21.85 8.28 -7.35
N PHE A 649 -21.74 7.13 -6.70
CA PHE A 649 -21.54 5.83 -7.34
C PHE A 649 -22.87 5.07 -7.50
N SER A 650 -22.89 4.04 -8.35
CA SER A 650 -24.01 3.09 -8.44
C SER A 650 -24.12 2.29 -7.13
N SER A 651 -25.35 1.93 -6.73
CA SER A 651 -25.58 1.18 -5.49
C SER A 651 -24.77 -0.11 -5.39
N TRP A 652 -24.62 -0.86 -6.49
CA TRP A 652 -23.86 -2.11 -6.52
C TRP A 652 -22.35 -1.90 -6.30
N GLN A 653 -21.77 -0.78 -6.78
CA GLN A 653 -20.36 -0.42 -6.59
C GLN A 653 -20.03 -0.14 -5.11
N THR A 654 -21.05 0.11 -4.29
CA THR A 654 -20.93 0.38 -2.84
C THR A 654 -21.64 -0.66 -1.96
N GLY A 655 -21.99 -1.83 -2.51
CA GLY A 655 -22.54 -2.96 -1.74
C GLY A 655 -24.04 -2.87 -1.44
N GLY A 656 -24.73 -1.88 -2.01
CA GLY A 656 -26.18 -1.77 -2.01
C GLY A 656 -26.83 -2.60 -3.13
N ALA A 657 -28.09 -2.26 -3.44
CA ALA A 657 -28.92 -2.99 -4.40
C ALA A 657 -28.20 -3.27 -5.74
N GLY A 658 -28.23 -4.54 -6.18
CA GLY A 658 -27.59 -5.02 -7.40
C GLY A 658 -26.17 -5.60 -7.20
N ALA A 659 -25.55 -5.40 -6.03
CA ALA A 659 -24.27 -6.04 -5.71
C ALA A 659 -24.38 -7.58 -5.78
N GLY A 660 -23.30 -8.24 -6.21
CA GLY A 660 -23.25 -9.69 -6.43
C GLY A 660 -23.98 -10.18 -7.69
N THR A 661 -24.82 -9.35 -8.32
CA THR A 661 -25.55 -9.71 -9.55
C THR A 661 -24.70 -9.36 -10.78
N ILE A 662 -23.54 -10.03 -10.91
CA ILE A 662 -22.59 -9.77 -11.99
C ILE A 662 -23.23 -10.02 -13.35
N ALA A 663 -23.07 -9.07 -14.27
CA ALA A 663 -23.65 -9.13 -15.60
C ALA A 663 -23.17 -10.37 -16.35
N ALA A 664 -24.12 -11.20 -16.80
CA ALA A 664 -23.84 -12.51 -17.42
C ALA A 664 -22.96 -12.47 -18.68
N ALA A 665 -22.69 -11.30 -19.27
CA ALA A 665 -21.64 -11.14 -20.29
C ALA A 665 -20.24 -11.29 -19.68
N ALA A 666 -19.95 -10.58 -18.59
CA ALA A 666 -18.68 -10.66 -17.88
C ALA A 666 -18.43 -12.07 -17.31
N THR A 667 -19.45 -12.71 -16.73
CA THR A 667 -19.35 -14.10 -16.26
C THR A 667 -19.07 -15.10 -17.39
N ARG A 668 -19.53 -14.84 -18.63
CA ARG A 668 -19.18 -15.67 -19.78
C ARG A 668 -17.77 -15.43 -20.33
N SER A 669 -17.25 -14.20 -20.22
CA SER A 669 -15.90 -13.86 -20.66
C SER A 669 -14.82 -14.32 -19.67
N PHE A 670 -15.09 -14.16 -18.37
CA PHE A 670 -14.06 -14.27 -17.32
C PHE A 670 -14.36 -15.34 -16.26
N GLY A 671 -15.56 -15.92 -16.25
CA GLY A 671 -15.98 -16.91 -15.25
C GLY A 671 -15.46 -18.33 -15.48
N GLN A 672 -14.48 -18.52 -16.38
CA GLN A 672 -13.76 -19.78 -16.51
C GLN A 672 -12.46 -19.70 -15.72
N TRP A 673 -12.34 -20.55 -14.69
CA TRP A 673 -11.13 -20.71 -13.91
C TRP A 673 -10.64 -22.18 -13.96
N PRO A 674 -9.36 -22.47 -14.25
CA PRO A 674 -8.35 -21.53 -14.76
C PRO A 674 -8.68 -20.92 -16.15
N PRO A 675 -8.01 -19.84 -16.55
CA PRO A 675 -8.23 -19.19 -17.85
C PRO A 675 -7.97 -20.14 -19.02
N ALA A 676 -8.70 -19.96 -20.12
CA ALA A 676 -8.61 -20.87 -21.29
C ALA A 676 -7.25 -20.82 -22.02
N THR A 677 -6.56 -19.69 -21.95
CA THR A 677 -5.23 -19.45 -22.51
C THR A 677 -4.37 -18.69 -21.52
N LEU A 678 -3.05 -18.78 -21.66
CA LEU A 678 -2.08 -18.09 -20.81
C LEU A 678 -0.96 -17.50 -21.67
N SER A 679 -0.39 -16.39 -21.22
CA SER A 679 0.81 -15.83 -21.86
C SER A 679 1.97 -16.84 -21.77
N ASN A 680 2.76 -16.95 -22.85
CA ASN A 680 3.89 -17.90 -22.99
C ASN A 680 3.53 -19.39 -22.80
N VAL A 681 2.31 -19.80 -23.22
CA VAL A 681 1.88 -21.21 -23.29
C VAL A 681 1.09 -21.44 -24.57
N ASP A 682 1.39 -22.52 -25.31
CA ASP A 682 0.62 -22.92 -26.51
C ASP A 682 -0.76 -23.51 -26.11
N GLU A 683 -1.79 -23.31 -26.93
CA GLU A 683 -3.20 -23.63 -26.59
C GLU A 683 -3.44 -25.13 -26.33
N ASP A 684 -2.74 -26.03 -27.04
CA ASP A 684 -2.79 -27.48 -26.79
C ASP A 684 -1.96 -27.89 -25.56
N ALA A 685 -0.89 -27.15 -25.28
CA ALA A 685 -0.01 -27.32 -24.13
C ALA A 685 -0.63 -26.80 -22.81
N MET A 686 -1.64 -25.92 -22.85
CA MET A 686 -2.38 -25.42 -21.67
C MET A 686 -2.81 -26.52 -20.70
N THR A 687 -3.16 -27.70 -21.20
CA THR A 687 -3.62 -28.81 -20.35
C THR A 687 -2.49 -29.63 -19.72
N LEU A 688 -1.22 -29.27 -19.96
CA LEU A 688 -0.02 -29.86 -19.37
C LEU A 688 0.61 -28.96 -18.29
N LEU A 689 0.04 -27.77 -18.04
CA LEU A 689 0.50 -26.87 -16.99
C LEU A 689 0.39 -27.53 -15.60
N PRO A 690 1.44 -27.49 -14.76
CA PRO A 690 1.38 -27.99 -13.40
C PRO A 690 0.32 -27.27 -12.57
N THR A 691 -0.33 -28.04 -11.70
CA THR A 691 -1.31 -27.58 -10.72
C THR A 691 -0.97 -28.08 -9.33
N TYR A 692 -1.49 -27.42 -8.31
CA TYR A 692 -1.42 -27.88 -6.92
C TYR A 692 -2.75 -28.46 -6.47
N THR A 693 -2.70 -29.39 -5.52
CA THR A 693 -3.86 -30.03 -4.92
C THR A 693 -4.21 -29.39 -3.56
N PRO A 694 -5.48 -29.11 -3.25
CA PRO A 694 -5.91 -28.46 -2.00
C PRO A 694 -6.00 -29.49 -0.85
N THR A 695 -4.87 -30.13 -0.52
CA THR A 695 -4.78 -31.15 0.55
C THR A 695 -3.69 -30.86 1.59
N GLY A 696 -3.04 -29.71 1.50
CA GLY A 696 -2.11 -29.21 2.51
C GLY A 696 -2.84 -28.68 3.75
N ALA A 697 -2.14 -28.62 4.87
CA ALA A 697 -2.64 -27.96 6.08
C ALA A 697 -2.65 -26.43 5.88
N VAL A 698 -3.74 -25.78 6.26
CA VAL A 698 -3.91 -24.33 6.12
C VAL A 698 -3.03 -23.57 7.13
N PRO A 699 -2.16 -22.64 6.69
CA PRO A 699 -1.43 -21.75 7.59
C PRO A 699 -2.38 -20.84 8.40
N THR A 700 -2.32 -20.95 9.73
CA THR A 700 -3.19 -20.20 10.64
C THR A 700 -2.58 -18.84 11.02
N LEU A 701 -3.24 -17.74 10.66
CA LEU A 701 -2.84 -16.39 11.07
C LEU A 701 -3.42 -16.06 12.45
N THR A 702 -2.56 -15.99 13.47
CA THR A 702 -3.00 -15.82 14.86
C THR A 702 -2.80 -14.39 15.38
N TYR A 703 -3.64 -13.98 16.34
CA TYR A 703 -3.43 -12.76 17.10
C TYR A 703 -2.44 -12.99 18.25
N THR A 704 -1.15 -12.85 17.97
CA THR A 704 -0.10 -12.68 19.00
C THR A 704 0.81 -11.52 18.63
N THR A 705 0.54 -10.34 19.20
CA THR A 705 1.45 -9.18 19.10
C THR A 705 2.78 -9.48 19.80
N PRO A 706 3.95 -9.15 19.22
CA PRO A 706 5.23 -9.34 19.88
C PRO A 706 5.28 -8.53 21.17
N THR A 707 5.42 -9.21 22.30
CA THR A 707 5.57 -8.57 23.62
C THR A 707 6.95 -7.91 23.68
N PRO A 708 7.07 -6.57 23.83
CA PRO A 708 8.39 -5.92 23.91
C PRO A 708 9.24 -6.50 25.04
N ALA A 709 10.52 -6.73 24.78
CA ALA A 709 11.42 -7.41 25.73
C ALA A 709 11.59 -6.61 27.02
N GLY A 710 10.92 -7.05 28.09
CA GLY A 710 10.90 -6.37 29.40
C GLY A 710 9.57 -5.70 29.76
N SER A 711 8.57 -5.70 28.87
CA SER A 711 7.20 -5.21 29.18
C SER A 711 6.47 -6.13 30.17
N VAL A 712 5.48 -5.59 30.88
CA VAL A 712 4.86 -6.23 32.05
C VAL A 712 3.86 -7.32 31.66
N THR A 713 4.00 -8.50 32.27
CA THR A 713 3.05 -9.61 32.16
C THR A 713 1.66 -9.23 32.71
N GLY A 714 0.69 -8.98 31.82
CA GLY A 714 -0.67 -8.63 32.24
C GLY A 714 -1.65 -8.23 31.13
N ALA A 715 -1.36 -8.49 29.85
CA ALA A 715 -2.30 -8.21 28.77
C ALA A 715 -3.56 -9.10 28.90
N PRO A 716 -4.77 -8.57 28.64
CA PRO A 716 -6.01 -9.34 28.79
C PRO A 716 -6.05 -10.54 27.86
N THR A 717 -6.30 -11.72 28.43
CA THR A 717 -6.60 -12.95 27.68
C THR A 717 -8.03 -12.89 27.14
N VAL A 718 -8.26 -12.01 26.16
CA VAL A 718 -9.47 -12.07 25.31
C VAL A 718 -9.43 -13.37 24.53
N SER A 719 -10.57 -14.06 24.43
CA SER A 719 -10.73 -15.26 23.61
C SER A 719 -10.81 -14.89 22.12
N VAL A 720 -9.70 -14.44 21.56
CA VAL A 720 -9.56 -14.21 20.11
C VAL A 720 -9.83 -15.49 19.32
N GLY A 721 -10.34 -15.32 18.10
CA GLY A 721 -10.58 -16.42 17.19
C GLY A 721 -9.33 -17.20 16.82
N ASP A 722 -9.54 -18.33 16.14
CA ASP A 722 -8.50 -19.14 15.49
C ASP A 722 -7.92 -18.46 14.23
N GLY A 723 -8.33 -17.23 13.92
CA GLY A 723 -7.93 -16.52 12.70
C GLY A 723 -8.85 -16.80 11.50
N TRP A 724 -9.91 -17.58 11.70
CA TRP A 724 -10.83 -18.02 10.65
C TRP A 724 -12.25 -17.47 10.89
N PHE A 725 -12.89 -16.98 9.82
CA PHE A 725 -14.21 -16.34 9.87
C PHE A 725 -15.31 -17.27 9.36
N ASP A 726 -15.18 -17.82 8.14
CA ASP A 726 -16.13 -18.79 7.62
C ASP A 726 -15.82 -20.21 8.11
N LYS A 727 -16.58 -20.62 9.13
CA LYS A 727 -16.53 -21.98 9.70
C LYS A 727 -17.12 -23.05 8.75
N GLY A 728 -17.65 -22.63 7.60
CA GLY A 728 -18.02 -23.49 6.48
C GLY A 728 -16.87 -23.81 5.52
N ASP A 729 -15.79 -23.03 5.50
CA ASP A 729 -14.62 -23.37 4.67
C ASP A 729 -13.82 -24.52 5.30
N THR A 730 -13.84 -25.67 4.63
CA THR A 730 -13.04 -26.85 4.97
C THR A 730 -12.09 -27.26 3.84
N ALA A 731 -11.78 -26.36 2.90
CA ALA A 731 -10.82 -26.65 1.83
C ALA A 731 -9.39 -26.73 2.40
N GLY A 732 -8.58 -27.65 1.86
CA GLY A 732 -7.15 -27.65 2.18
C GLY A 732 -6.42 -26.47 1.55
N TYR A 733 -5.15 -26.33 1.90
CA TYR A 733 -4.22 -25.40 1.27
C TYR A 733 -3.51 -26.08 0.09
N ALA A 734 -3.12 -25.30 -0.92
CA ALA A 734 -2.35 -25.79 -2.06
C ALA A 734 -1.07 -26.52 -1.59
N THR A 735 -0.81 -27.69 -2.16
CA THR A 735 0.45 -28.43 -2.00
C THR A 735 0.81 -29.16 -3.29
N THR A 736 2.08 -29.53 -3.43
CA THR A 736 2.55 -30.38 -4.53
C THR A 736 1.82 -31.73 -4.54
N VAL A 737 1.47 -32.20 -5.74
CA VAL A 737 0.89 -33.54 -5.94
C VAL A 737 1.96 -34.60 -5.68
N ALA A 738 1.61 -35.64 -4.93
CA ALA A 738 2.55 -36.63 -4.44
C ALA A 738 3.14 -37.47 -5.59
N GLY A 739 4.45 -37.35 -5.81
CA GLY A 739 5.19 -38.02 -6.88
C GLY A 739 5.50 -37.13 -8.09
N CYS A 740 4.88 -35.96 -8.19
CA CYS A 740 5.13 -34.98 -9.25
C CYS A 740 6.44 -34.20 -9.02
N THR A 741 7.15 -33.87 -10.10
CA THR A 741 8.31 -32.98 -10.09
C THR A 741 7.94 -31.67 -10.77
N TYR A 742 7.95 -30.57 -10.01
CA TYR A 742 7.59 -29.25 -10.53
C TYR A 742 8.82 -28.51 -11.07
N PRO A 743 8.71 -27.79 -12.19
CA PRO A 743 9.69 -26.77 -12.59
C PRO A 743 9.82 -25.68 -11.52
N ALA A 744 10.99 -25.05 -11.41
CA ALA A 744 11.25 -23.96 -10.46
C ALA A 744 10.28 -22.76 -10.66
N ALA A 745 9.41 -22.52 -9.68
CA ALA A 745 8.27 -21.61 -9.78
C ALA A 745 8.61 -20.13 -10.04
N TRP A 746 9.85 -19.70 -9.82
CA TRP A 746 10.28 -18.31 -10.04
C TRP A 746 11.26 -18.11 -11.21
N SER A 747 11.50 -19.17 -12.01
CA SER A 747 12.40 -19.17 -13.18
C SER A 747 11.83 -19.93 -14.40
N ALA A 748 10.56 -20.32 -14.37
CA ALA A 748 9.96 -21.28 -15.29
C ALA A 748 9.68 -20.82 -16.74
N LEU A 749 9.76 -19.53 -17.08
CA LEU A 749 9.33 -19.06 -18.41
C LEU A 749 10.14 -19.64 -19.59
N ASP A 750 11.43 -19.91 -19.35
CA ASP A 750 12.37 -20.39 -20.38
C ASP A 750 12.58 -21.93 -20.32
N LEU A 751 11.76 -22.64 -19.54
CA LEU A 751 11.86 -24.09 -19.34
C LEU A 751 11.01 -24.87 -20.37
N PRO A 752 11.31 -26.16 -20.64
CA PRO A 752 10.47 -26.98 -21.50
C PRO A 752 9.14 -27.33 -20.82
N MET A 753 8.05 -27.33 -21.60
CA MET A 753 6.74 -27.81 -21.14
C MET A 753 6.83 -29.22 -20.54
N PRO A 754 6.15 -29.51 -19.41
CA PRO A 754 6.03 -30.86 -18.88
C PRO A 754 5.39 -31.82 -19.89
N THR A 755 5.91 -33.04 -20.00
CA THR A 755 5.37 -34.09 -20.88
C THR A 755 4.18 -34.83 -20.28
N GLU A 756 3.94 -34.67 -18.98
CA GLU A 756 2.88 -35.31 -18.21
C GLU A 756 2.29 -34.29 -17.22
N ARG A 757 1.02 -34.45 -16.84
CA ARG A 757 0.33 -33.54 -15.90
C ARG A 757 0.82 -33.72 -14.47
N CYS A 758 0.84 -32.61 -13.73
CA CYS A 758 1.02 -32.57 -12.27
C CYS A 758 -0.21 -31.96 -11.62
#